data_AF-A0A2S4PRJ0-F1
#
_entry.id   AF-A0A2S4PRJ0-F1
#
_cell.length_a   1.000
_cell.length_b   1.000
_cell.length_c   1.000
_cell.angle_alpha   90.00
_cell.angle_beta   90.00
_cell.angle_gamma   90.00
#
_symmetry.space_group_name_H-M   'P 1'
#
loop_
_entity.id
_entity.type
_entity.pdbx_description
1 polymer ?
#
loop_
_entity_poly.entity_id
_entity_poly.type
_entity_poly.pdbx_seq_one_letter_code
_entity_poly.pdbx_strand_id
1 'polypeptide(L)'
;MTSFLNYTNLIAIFQYTAYAAFNIHEGIAPIEYGFDCGRALFAEHKVEEVLTVATSSVGKSNIRPYVGSLYGYMTNYFTLPIFQNRSYLGKKKISKEKIWVNSTYQVVMDSMGGFIDVIVRITSNDFAKCRRINDFHIMNDDDQSDVYQCGEKFISTGDLLLSADYARGQMGKGFLYPSLYQGRLYDQEFGLVMWPIYKGPGGPYFILLDPIGQVIDVIFQSSGDDYVRCFRSRNIISTSLTDVEDRILAKPSKSGFACGHFFFHDSDLELACEAARKARSKKENKTFPLKYDGPPFYSPYLLWPIKPSGSLHTRGNILPFRLVLTLGYKVHDVVIQSKGTIKRCERTVTEGGFLDHEKNDYDCGGTIFYYDELVSVAKIACNKKNDYGHRFPQTYEGEVFEIEGPYSMYPILKGSEFKRMSLDAGIFRMVMNSDCVVVGAVTMDSATKSTTKCKAMRIMLFIIGLGLSDEKDITVKGLEIVKKASRVYLEAYTSILPVGIDVLENFYGRNVITADREMVESSSDDILQDAQTLDIAFLVVGDPFSATTHSDLVLRARANDIPVSIIPNASIMSAIGATGLQLYNFGQTVSMVFFTETWKPTSFYHRIRENRSIGLHTLLLLDIKVKEASLENLARGRRVFEPPRYMTVGQCAQQMIETEMIMTENGEGGVYSKDSLAVGAARVGGTTEKFLFGTLEQLCSSDATLGKPLHSLVLLGQRTHDLEYEYLRAFAIDPLELDRIWKKDYQ
;
A
#
# COMPACT_ATOMS: atom_id res chain seq x y z
N MET A 1 55.87 37.60 23.72
CA MET A 1 54.41 37.89 23.76
C MET A 1 53.72 36.87 22.86
N THR A 2 53.55 35.67 23.40
CA THR A 2 52.68 34.62 22.87
C THR A 2 51.36 34.67 23.66
N SER A 3 50.29 34.15 23.05
CA SER A 3 48.92 34.00 23.57
C SER A 3 47.98 35.21 23.50
N PHE A 4 47.44 35.47 22.30
CA PHE A 4 46.12 36.12 22.14
C PHE A 4 45.27 35.42 21.06
N LEU A 5 45.50 34.12 20.86
CA LEU A 5 44.67 33.23 20.05
C LEU A 5 44.38 32.00 20.90
N ASN A 6 43.34 32.06 21.76
CA ASN A 6 42.69 30.86 22.33
C ASN A 6 41.45 31.10 23.22
N TYR A 7 40.71 32.21 23.12
CA TYR A 7 39.51 32.41 23.96
C TYR A 7 38.16 32.45 23.22
N THR A 8 38.14 32.62 21.90
CA THR A 8 36.87 32.61 21.14
C THR A 8 36.45 31.21 20.67
N ASN A 9 37.41 30.30 20.46
CA ASN A 9 37.10 28.91 20.10
C ASN A 9 36.78 27.99 21.30
N LEU A 10 37.02 28.45 22.54
CA LEU A 10 36.64 27.69 23.74
C LEU A 10 35.17 27.90 24.15
N ILE A 11 34.55 29.02 23.79
CA ILE A 11 33.14 29.29 24.13
C ILE A 11 32.19 28.56 23.17
N ALA A 12 32.57 28.39 21.89
CA ALA A 12 31.80 27.60 20.93
C ALA A 12 31.82 26.09 21.23
N ILE A 13 32.90 25.58 21.82
CA ILE A 13 33.01 24.17 22.25
C ILE A 13 32.25 23.93 23.56
N PHE A 14 32.19 24.92 24.47
CA PHE A 14 31.41 24.80 25.71
C PHE A 14 29.88 24.97 25.52
N GLN A 15 29.42 25.58 24.44
CA GLN A 15 27.99 25.57 24.07
C GLN A 15 27.56 24.29 23.34
N TYR A 16 28.48 23.59 22.67
CA TYR A 16 28.19 22.30 22.02
C TYR A 16 28.15 21.12 23.00
N THR A 17 28.77 21.23 24.18
CA THR A 17 28.69 20.20 25.23
C THR A 17 27.50 20.35 26.19
N ALA A 18 26.68 21.40 26.05
CA ALA A 18 25.46 21.59 26.85
C ALA A 18 24.20 20.95 26.23
N TYR A 19 24.24 20.54 24.95
CA TYR A 19 23.13 19.84 24.30
C TYR A 19 23.08 18.33 24.60
N ALA A 20 24.10 17.78 25.27
CA ALA A 20 24.19 16.36 25.62
C ALA A 20 23.91 16.05 27.11
N ALA A 21 23.42 17.02 27.89
CA ALA A 21 23.16 16.83 29.32
C ALA A 21 21.89 17.55 29.78
N PHE A 22 20.72 17.10 29.33
CA PHE A 22 19.45 17.36 30.00
C PHE A 22 18.97 16.10 30.72
N ASN A 23 19.62 15.80 31.85
CA ASN A 23 19.00 15.08 32.96
C ASN A 23 18.71 16.13 34.05
N ILE A 24 17.51 16.70 34.04
CA ILE A 24 17.02 17.44 35.20
C ILE A 24 16.37 16.43 36.13
N HIS A 25 17.16 15.98 37.11
CA HIS A 25 16.65 15.46 38.37
C HIS A 25 16.18 16.63 39.23
N GLU A 26 14.87 16.88 39.28
CA GLU A 26 14.23 17.47 40.46
C GLU A 26 12.89 16.76 40.71
N GLY A 27 12.83 16.03 41.82
CA GLY A 27 11.58 15.54 42.44
C GLY A 27 10.84 14.44 41.69
N ILE A 28 11.33 13.19 41.75
CA ILE A 28 10.55 12.01 41.30
C ILE A 28 9.36 11.82 42.24
N ALA A 29 8.23 12.43 41.90
CA ALA A 29 6.93 11.81 42.11
C ALA A 29 6.88 10.55 41.23
N PRO A 30 6.25 9.43 41.69
CA PRO A 30 6.20 8.21 40.90
C PRO A 30 5.60 8.54 39.52
N ILE A 31 6.33 8.15 38.47
CA ILE A 31 5.96 8.39 37.06
C ILE A 31 4.63 7.66 36.82
N GLU A 32 3.52 8.39 36.84
CA GLU A 32 2.22 7.85 36.48
C GLU A 32 2.20 7.62 34.96
N TYR A 33 2.13 6.35 34.55
CA TYR A 33 1.78 5.97 33.17
C TYR A 33 0.50 6.70 32.75
N GLY A 34 0.48 7.30 31.56
CA GLY A 34 -0.61 8.19 31.17
C GLY A 34 -0.49 8.83 29.79
N PHE A 35 -1.22 9.92 29.59
CA PHE A 35 -1.33 10.65 28.33
C PHE A 35 -1.04 12.15 28.54
N ASP A 36 -0.08 12.67 27.78
CA ASP A 36 0.30 14.08 27.71
C ASP A 36 -0.45 14.75 26.56
N CYS A 37 -1.38 15.65 26.93
CA CYS A 37 -2.18 16.44 26.02
C CYS A 37 -1.79 17.94 26.06
N GLY A 38 -0.56 18.29 26.44
CA GLY A 38 -0.12 19.66 26.69
C GLY A 38 -0.45 20.09 28.12
N ARG A 39 -1.36 21.05 28.31
CA ARG A 39 -1.80 21.53 29.65
C ARG A 39 -2.40 20.48 30.58
N ALA A 40 -2.82 19.32 30.06
CA ALA A 40 -3.44 18.26 30.85
C ALA A 40 -2.63 16.95 30.72
N LEU A 41 -2.37 16.35 31.89
CA LEU A 41 -1.80 15.03 32.04
C LEU A 41 -2.90 14.10 32.54
N PHE A 42 -3.20 13.04 31.79
CA PHE A 42 -4.20 12.04 32.18
C PHE A 42 -3.51 10.73 32.53
N ALA A 43 -3.44 10.41 33.83
CA ALA A 43 -2.97 9.11 34.28
C ALA A 43 -3.88 7.97 33.78
N GLU A 44 -3.34 6.77 33.65
CA GLU A 44 -4.05 5.59 33.10
C GLU A 44 -5.35 5.28 33.87
N HIS A 45 -5.32 5.41 35.20
CA HIS A 45 -6.51 5.23 36.05
C HIS A 45 -7.66 6.20 35.72
N LYS A 46 -7.37 7.40 35.18
CA LYS A 46 -8.38 8.35 34.72
C LYS A 46 -9.03 7.92 33.42
N VAL A 47 -8.29 7.25 32.55
CA VAL A 47 -8.82 6.69 31.30
C VAL A 47 -9.70 5.48 31.61
N GLU A 48 -9.26 4.60 32.51
CA GLU A 48 -10.04 3.46 33.00
C GLU A 48 -11.35 3.88 33.68
N GLU A 49 -11.33 4.97 34.45
CA GLU A 49 -12.55 5.57 35.03
C GLU A 49 -13.58 5.89 33.93
N VAL A 50 -13.12 6.50 32.82
CA VAL A 50 -13.98 6.90 31.69
C VAL A 50 -14.52 5.67 30.94
N LEU A 51 -13.70 4.65 30.70
CA LEU A 51 -14.12 3.39 30.03
C LEU A 51 -15.14 2.62 30.88
N THR A 52 -14.92 2.55 32.19
CA THR A 52 -15.85 1.93 33.15
C THR A 52 -17.20 2.66 33.16
N VAL A 53 -17.18 3.99 33.10
CA VAL A 53 -18.41 4.78 33.03
C VAL A 53 -19.10 4.57 31.70
N ALA A 54 -18.37 4.55 30.59
CA ALA A 54 -18.92 4.36 29.26
C ALA A 54 -19.70 3.03 29.11
N THR A 55 -19.20 1.95 29.73
CA THR A 55 -19.87 0.64 29.72
C THR A 55 -21.05 0.54 30.68
N SER A 56 -21.16 1.45 31.66
CA SER A 56 -22.27 1.52 32.62
C SER A 56 -23.58 2.07 32.01
N SER A 57 -24.72 1.76 32.64
CA SER A 57 -26.04 2.31 32.27
C SER A 57 -26.11 3.85 32.34
N VAL A 58 -25.24 4.48 33.13
CA VAL A 58 -25.13 5.94 33.27
C VAL A 58 -24.30 6.58 32.15
N GLY A 59 -23.26 5.90 31.65
CA GLY A 59 -22.41 6.41 30.58
C GLY A 59 -22.97 6.17 29.18
N LYS A 60 -23.72 5.08 28.94
CA LYS A 60 -24.36 4.83 27.63
C LYS A 60 -25.25 5.98 27.12
N SER A 61 -25.86 6.76 28.02
CA SER A 61 -26.65 7.94 27.64
C SER A 61 -25.82 9.19 27.33
N ASN A 62 -24.52 9.19 27.66
CA ASN A 62 -23.63 10.36 27.59
C ASN A 62 -22.54 10.23 26.53
N ILE A 63 -22.29 9.04 26.01
CA ILE A 63 -21.36 8.80 24.89
C ILE A 63 -21.90 9.45 23.61
N ARG A 64 -21.02 9.99 22.77
CA ARG A 64 -21.35 10.47 21.42
C ARG A 64 -20.54 9.73 20.38
N PRO A 65 -21.05 9.55 19.14
CA PRO A 65 -20.22 9.11 18.03
C PRO A 65 -19.05 10.08 17.85
N TYR A 66 -17.87 9.55 17.55
CA TYR A 66 -16.74 10.36 17.14
C TYR A 66 -17.09 11.08 15.82
N VAL A 67 -16.87 12.40 15.78
CA VAL A 67 -17.03 13.23 14.60
C VAL A 67 -15.79 14.10 14.48
N GLY A 68 -14.84 13.64 13.69
CA GLY A 68 -13.58 14.31 13.39
C GLY A 68 -12.85 13.52 12.31
N SER A 69 -11.79 14.08 11.76
CA SER A 69 -11.12 13.43 10.64
C SER A 69 -10.06 12.43 11.10
N LEU A 70 -9.44 12.60 12.27
CA LEU A 70 -8.33 11.77 12.83
C LEU A 70 -8.34 10.24 12.59
N TYR A 71 -9.50 9.59 12.56
CA TYR A 71 -9.63 8.14 12.34
C TYR A 71 -10.30 7.78 10.99
N GLY A 72 -10.35 8.73 10.06
CA GLY A 72 -11.14 8.68 8.83
C GLY A 72 -12.65 8.61 9.10
N TYR A 73 -13.45 8.46 8.04
CA TYR A 73 -14.90 8.20 8.13
C TYR A 73 -15.24 6.80 8.67
N MET A 74 -14.34 6.15 9.44
CA MET A 74 -14.59 4.86 10.06
C MET A 74 -15.65 5.01 11.16
N THR A 75 -16.90 4.81 10.76
CA THR A 75 -18.05 4.76 11.64
C THR A 75 -17.96 3.51 12.50
N ASN A 76 -17.58 3.69 13.77
CA ASN A 76 -17.94 2.88 14.96
C ASN A 76 -17.19 3.33 16.23
N TYR A 77 -16.45 4.45 16.17
CA TYR A 77 -15.85 5.04 17.36
C TYR A 77 -16.82 5.95 18.10
N PHE A 78 -16.68 5.90 19.41
CA PHE A 78 -17.46 6.62 20.37
C PHE A 78 -16.51 7.43 21.25
N THR A 79 -16.96 8.60 21.71
CA THR A 79 -16.17 9.43 22.60
C THR A 79 -16.91 9.82 23.86
N LEU A 80 -16.13 10.01 24.92
CA LEU A 80 -16.59 10.54 26.19
C LEU A 80 -15.54 11.54 26.73
N PRO A 81 -15.95 12.74 27.22
CA PRO A 81 -15.00 13.72 27.75
C PRO A 81 -14.21 13.21 28.95
N ILE A 82 -12.94 13.59 29.06
CA ILE A 82 -12.08 13.30 30.20
C ILE A 82 -11.66 14.59 30.91
N PHE A 83 -11.58 14.53 32.25
CA PHE A 83 -11.33 15.69 33.10
C PHE A 83 -10.25 15.39 34.13
N GLN A 84 -9.27 16.30 34.27
CA GLN A 84 -8.16 16.13 35.19
C GLN A 84 -8.61 16.20 36.66
N ASN A 85 -9.39 17.24 37.01
CA ASN A 85 -9.78 17.54 38.39
C ASN A 85 -11.22 17.16 38.76
N ARG A 86 -11.91 16.38 37.91
CA ARG A 86 -13.29 15.93 38.13
C ARG A 86 -13.39 14.41 37.96
N SER A 87 -14.43 13.82 38.51
CA SER A 87 -14.65 12.38 38.50
C SER A 87 -16.11 12.08 38.19
N TYR A 88 -16.33 11.00 37.43
CA TYR A 88 -17.63 10.43 37.15
C TYR A 88 -18.13 9.56 38.32
N LEU A 89 -17.21 8.93 39.07
CA LEU A 89 -17.51 7.95 40.13
C LEU A 89 -17.30 8.48 41.57
N GLY A 90 -16.76 9.69 41.76
CA GLY A 90 -16.37 10.26 43.07
C GLY A 90 -17.27 11.36 43.67
N LYS A 91 -16.87 11.89 44.84
CA LYS A 91 -17.60 12.92 45.63
C LYS A 91 -17.83 14.27 44.90
N LYS A 92 -17.07 14.56 43.84
CA LYS A 92 -17.24 15.74 42.96
C LYS A 92 -17.93 15.35 41.64
N LYS A 93 -19.16 14.83 41.74
CA LYS A 93 -19.94 14.30 40.61
C LYS A 93 -20.29 15.38 39.59
N ILE A 94 -20.00 15.14 38.32
CA ILE A 94 -20.35 16.04 37.21
C ILE A 94 -21.85 15.89 36.89
N SER A 95 -22.60 17.01 36.80
CA SER A 95 -24.00 16.97 36.36
C SER A 95 -24.10 16.64 34.87
N LYS A 96 -25.11 15.85 34.46
CA LYS A 96 -25.26 15.37 33.06
C LYS A 96 -25.22 16.51 32.02
N GLU A 97 -25.79 17.67 32.36
CA GLU A 97 -25.85 18.85 31.49
C GLU A 97 -24.49 19.54 31.27
N LYS A 98 -23.49 19.29 32.14
CA LYS A 98 -22.18 19.95 32.10
C LYS A 98 -21.06 19.08 31.53
N ILE A 99 -21.32 17.82 31.18
CA ILE A 99 -20.30 16.87 30.68
C ILE A 99 -19.73 17.31 29.33
N TRP A 100 -20.54 17.87 28.44
CA TRP A 100 -20.12 18.26 27.09
C TRP A 100 -19.78 19.75 26.94
N VAL A 101 -19.85 20.52 28.03
CA VAL A 101 -19.54 21.95 28.04
C VAL A 101 -18.03 22.12 28.25
N ASN A 102 -17.35 22.78 27.31
CA ASN A 102 -15.88 22.95 27.30
C ASN A 102 -15.11 21.61 27.33
N SER A 103 -15.59 20.59 26.63
CA SER A 103 -14.93 19.28 26.51
C SER A 103 -13.76 19.34 25.50
N THR A 104 -12.62 19.84 25.98
CA THR A 104 -11.36 19.95 25.21
C THR A 104 -10.71 18.59 24.98
N TYR A 105 -10.82 17.66 25.95
CA TYR A 105 -10.19 16.34 25.92
C TYR A 105 -11.24 15.24 25.95
N GLN A 106 -11.03 14.18 25.18
CA GLN A 106 -11.96 13.05 25.06
C GLN A 106 -11.20 11.73 24.99
N VAL A 107 -11.79 10.66 25.53
CA VAL A 107 -11.35 9.28 25.31
C VAL A 107 -12.12 8.73 24.12
N VAL A 108 -11.41 8.10 23.19
CA VAL A 108 -11.96 7.40 22.03
C VAL A 108 -12.02 5.92 22.34
N MET A 109 -13.14 5.32 21.99
CA MET A 109 -13.43 3.91 22.26
C MET A 109 -14.17 3.28 21.10
N ASP A 110 -14.01 1.98 20.91
CA ASP A 110 -14.71 1.22 19.87
C ASP A 110 -16.18 0.91 20.27
N SER A 111 -16.90 0.24 19.36
CA SER A 111 -18.30 -0.17 19.57
C SER A 111 -18.52 -1.17 20.71
N MET A 112 -17.47 -1.84 21.18
CA MET A 112 -17.50 -2.77 22.32
C MET A 112 -17.06 -2.11 23.64
N GLY A 113 -16.63 -0.84 23.61
CA GLY A 113 -16.11 -0.11 24.76
C GLY A 113 -14.61 -0.30 24.99
N GLY A 114 -13.88 -0.86 24.03
CA GLY A 114 -12.42 -0.97 24.04
C GLY A 114 -11.74 0.39 23.86
N PHE A 115 -10.62 0.61 24.54
CA PHE A 115 -9.83 1.84 24.47
C PHE A 115 -9.12 1.98 23.12
N ILE A 116 -9.21 3.16 22.51
CA ILE A 116 -8.47 3.48 21.28
C ILE A 116 -7.38 4.51 21.56
N ASP A 117 -7.74 5.67 22.12
CA ASP A 117 -6.83 6.80 22.30
C ASP A 117 -7.41 7.89 23.21
N VAL A 118 -6.56 8.82 23.65
CA VAL A 118 -6.97 10.11 24.22
C VAL A 118 -6.72 11.20 23.18
N ILE A 119 -7.72 12.05 22.93
CA ILE A 119 -7.67 13.10 21.91
C ILE A 119 -7.93 14.49 22.51
N VAL A 120 -7.32 15.50 21.90
CA VAL A 120 -7.47 16.93 22.22
C VAL A 120 -8.06 17.68 21.04
N ARG A 121 -8.99 18.61 21.32
CA ARG A 121 -9.59 19.49 20.32
C ARG A 121 -8.62 20.61 19.92
N ILE A 122 -8.44 20.81 18.61
CA ILE A 122 -7.59 21.86 18.04
C ILE A 122 -8.42 23.10 17.61
N THR A 123 -7.76 24.23 17.33
CA THR A 123 -8.45 25.50 17.01
C THR A 123 -9.32 25.45 15.75
N SER A 124 -9.06 24.53 14.82
CA SER A 124 -9.93 24.25 13.66
C SER A 124 -11.19 23.46 14.01
N ASN A 125 -11.44 23.20 15.30
CA ASN A 125 -12.56 22.41 15.82
C ASN A 125 -12.52 20.92 15.42
N ASP A 126 -11.33 20.43 15.08
CA ASP A 126 -11.00 19.02 14.81
C ASP A 126 -10.22 18.41 15.99
N PHE A 127 -9.66 17.20 15.86
CA PHE A 127 -8.97 16.50 16.94
C PHE A 127 -7.56 16.00 16.58
N ALA A 128 -6.67 15.99 17.57
CA ALA A 128 -5.35 15.37 17.51
C ALA A 128 -5.15 14.38 18.66
N LYS A 129 -4.29 13.36 18.46
CA LYS A 129 -3.94 12.38 19.50
C LYS A 129 -3.06 13.01 20.58
N CYS A 130 -3.30 12.67 21.83
CA CYS A 130 -2.39 12.95 22.93
C CYS A 130 -1.25 11.93 22.94
N ARG A 131 -0.08 12.34 23.45
CA ARG A 131 1.09 11.47 23.53
C ARG A 131 0.91 10.46 24.66
N ARG A 132 1.11 9.17 24.40
CA ARG A 132 1.21 8.18 25.47
C ARG A 132 2.59 8.28 26.14
N ILE A 133 2.61 8.33 27.47
CA ILE A 133 3.82 8.43 28.28
C ILE A 133 4.24 7.02 28.70
N ASN A 134 4.52 6.16 27.71
CA ASN A 134 5.07 4.82 27.93
C ASN A 134 6.39 4.60 27.15
N ASP A 135 6.78 5.53 26.27
CA ASP A 135 7.94 5.37 25.39
C ASP A 135 9.19 6.03 25.98
N PHE A 136 9.88 5.33 26.88
CA PHE A 136 11.33 5.52 27.03
C PHE A 136 12.05 4.66 25.99
N HIS A 137 11.90 5.02 24.71
CA HIS A 137 12.97 4.75 23.76
C HIS A 137 13.73 6.06 23.56
N ILE A 138 14.86 6.17 24.27
CA ILE A 138 15.97 7.00 23.84
C ILE A 138 16.41 6.40 22.50
N MET A 139 15.86 6.92 21.40
CA MET A 139 16.35 6.63 20.06
C MET A 139 17.64 7.43 19.89
N ASN A 140 18.73 6.72 19.61
CA ASN A 140 19.97 7.35 19.14
C ASN A 140 19.66 8.17 17.89
N ASP A 141 20.25 9.36 17.81
CA ASP A 141 19.98 10.44 16.86
C ASP A 141 20.51 10.16 15.43
N ASP A 142 20.51 8.89 14.98
CA ASP A 142 21.21 8.45 13.75
C ASP A 142 20.35 7.60 12.78
N ASP A 143 19.02 7.57 12.96
CA ASP A 143 18.09 6.84 12.07
C ASP A 143 17.14 7.82 11.36
N GLN A 144 17.47 8.18 10.11
CA GLN A 144 16.72 9.10 9.26
C GLN A 144 15.42 8.47 8.73
N SER A 145 14.31 8.75 9.42
CA SER A 145 12.99 8.88 8.80
C SER A 145 12.24 10.04 9.48
N ASP A 146 12.35 11.24 8.90
CA ASP A 146 11.97 12.52 9.52
C ASP A 146 10.58 13.00 9.12
N VAL A 147 9.51 12.25 9.46
CA VAL A 147 8.12 12.69 9.25
C VAL A 147 7.47 13.01 10.60
N TYR A 148 6.89 14.20 10.74
CA TYR A 148 6.13 14.58 11.94
C TYR A 148 4.64 14.34 11.72
N GLN A 149 3.99 13.64 12.65
CA GLN A 149 2.54 13.48 12.65
C GLN A 149 1.89 14.46 13.62
N CYS A 150 1.04 15.34 13.09
CA CYS A 150 0.27 16.33 13.84
C CYS A 150 -1.24 16.16 13.55
N GLY A 151 -1.93 15.34 14.35
CA GLY A 151 -3.31 14.95 14.05
C GLY A 151 -3.37 14.05 12.82
N GLU A 152 -4.21 14.35 11.83
CA GLU A 152 -4.21 13.67 10.53
C GLU A 152 -3.07 14.06 9.60
N LYS A 153 -2.43 15.20 9.86
CA LYS A 153 -1.43 15.73 8.93
C LYS A 153 -0.07 15.09 9.20
N PHE A 154 0.47 14.50 8.15
CA PHE A 154 1.87 14.12 8.07
C PHE A 154 2.64 15.29 7.44
N ILE A 155 3.63 15.78 8.15
CA ILE A 155 4.51 16.84 7.69
C ILE A 155 5.81 16.16 7.28
N SER A 156 6.04 16.15 5.98
CA SER A 156 7.23 15.54 5.38
C SER A 156 8.48 16.35 5.70
N THR A 157 9.65 15.70 5.58
CA THR A 157 10.95 16.36 5.69
C THR A 157 11.10 17.50 4.66
N GLY A 158 10.55 17.30 3.45
CA GLY A 158 10.54 18.32 2.40
C GLY A 158 9.74 19.58 2.78
N ASP A 159 8.54 19.40 3.36
CA ASP A 159 7.71 20.52 3.81
C ASP A 159 8.36 21.27 4.98
N LEU A 160 9.04 20.56 5.87
CA LEU A 160 9.80 21.12 6.99
C LEU A 160 10.98 21.97 6.51
N LEU A 161 11.79 21.43 5.60
CA LEU A 161 12.94 22.13 5.02
C LEU A 161 12.50 23.39 4.25
N LEU A 162 11.49 23.25 3.39
CA LEU A 162 10.95 24.37 2.62
C LEU A 162 10.41 25.47 3.55
N SER A 163 9.65 25.09 4.58
CA SER A 163 9.09 26.04 5.55
C SER A 163 10.17 26.70 6.41
N ALA A 164 11.19 25.96 6.83
CA ALA A 164 12.32 26.50 7.59
C ALA A 164 13.17 27.46 6.73
N ASP A 165 13.41 27.15 5.46
CA ASP A 165 14.09 28.04 4.51
C ASP A 165 13.32 29.37 4.35
N TYR A 166 11.99 29.31 4.17
CA TYR A 166 11.16 30.50 4.11
C TYR A 166 11.24 31.32 5.40
N ALA A 167 11.16 30.67 6.56
CA ALA A 167 11.23 31.31 7.87
C ALA A 167 12.57 32.02 8.08
N ARG A 168 13.70 31.36 7.77
CA ARG A 168 15.05 31.95 7.80
C ARG A 168 15.14 33.20 6.94
N GLY A 169 14.52 33.17 5.76
CA GLY A 169 14.46 34.33 4.86
C GLY A 169 13.67 35.53 5.41
N GLN A 170 12.83 35.35 6.44
CA GLN A 170 12.00 36.41 7.04
C GLN A 170 12.46 36.87 8.43
N MET A 171 13.43 36.18 9.05
CA MET A 171 13.98 36.57 10.36
C MET A 171 14.53 38.01 10.34
N GLY A 172 14.19 38.79 11.38
CA GLY A 172 14.67 40.16 11.56
C GLY A 172 14.05 41.23 10.65
N LYS A 173 13.08 40.87 9.79
CA LYS A 173 12.46 41.81 8.82
C LYS A 173 11.21 42.54 9.32
N GLY A 174 10.81 42.35 10.58
CA GLY A 174 9.68 43.07 11.20
C GLY A 174 8.27 42.62 10.73
N PHE A 175 8.15 41.43 10.16
CA PHE A 175 6.86 40.83 9.78
C PHE A 175 6.18 40.11 10.96
N LEU A 176 4.89 39.77 10.80
CA LEU A 176 4.09 39.06 11.81
C LEU A 176 4.68 37.69 12.22
N TYR A 177 5.43 37.05 11.30
CA TYR A 177 6.16 35.80 11.54
C TYR A 177 7.59 35.92 10.97
N PRO A 178 8.58 35.18 11.52
CA PRO A 178 8.47 34.28 12.68
C PRO A 178 8.15 35.04 13.97
N SER A 179 7.21 34.53 14.78
CA SER A 179 6.74 35.18 16.02
C SER A 179 7.39 34.53 17.23
N LEU A 180 7.69 35.29 18.29
CA LEU A 180 8.26 34.71 19.52
C LEU A 180 7.31 33.64 20.10
N TYR A 181 7.86 32.48 20.45
CA TYR A 181 7.12 31.42 21.12
C TYR A 181 6.73 31.85 22.54
N GLN A 182 5.44 31.83 22.86
CA GLN A 182 4.90 32.22 24.16
C GLN A 182 4.22 31.06 24.91
N GLY A 183 4.49 29.80 24.51
CA GLY A 183 3.93 28.61 25.14
C GLY A 183 4.72 28.11 26.36
N ARG A 184 4.29 26.96 26.91
CA ARG A 184 4.88 26.35 28.13
C ARG A 184 5.72 25.10 27.87
N LEU A 185 5.72 24.57 26.63
CA LEU A 185 6.49 23.37 26.27
C LEU A 185 8.02 23.58 26.36
N TYR A 186 8.47 24.82 26.19
CA TYR A 186 9.87 25.22 26.15
C TYR A 186 10.04 26.49 26.97
N ASP A 187 11.21 26.66 27.61
CA ASP A 187 11.52 27.88 28.36
C ASP A 187 11.56 29.10 27.44
N GLN A 188 11.03 30.23 27.92
CA GLN A 188 11.01 31.49 27.17
C GLN A 188 12.41 32.09 27.05
N GLU A 189 13.34 31.72 27.92
CA GLU A 189 14.74 32.15 27.85
C GLU A 189 15.47 31.63 26.60
N PHE A 190 14.98 30.55 25.97
CA PHE A 190 15.56 30.01 24.73
C PHE A 190 15.30 30.87 23.49
N GLY A 191 14.43 31.89 23.58
CA GLY A 191 14.18 32.82 22.47
C GLY A 191 13.63 32.17 21.21
N LEU A 192 12.96 31.02 21.33
CA LEU A 192 12.43 30.27 20.19
C LEU A 192 11.39 31.09 19.43
N VAL A 193 11.37 30.95 18.12
CA VAL A 193 10.38 31.58 17.24
C VAL A 193 9.55 30.54 16.50
N MET A 194 8.30 30.88 16.23
CA MET A 194 7.30 30.02 15.61
C MET A 194 7.07 30.44 14.16
N TRP A 195 6.93 29.47 13.26
CA TRP A 195 6.58 29.70 11.86
C TRP A 195 5.43 28.78 11.39
N PRO A 196 4.36 29.30 10.76
CA PRO A 196 3.26 28.48 10.26
C PRO A 196 3.65 27.71 8.99
N ILE A 197 3.35 26.41 8.95
CA ILE A 197 3.81 25.49 7.89
C ILE A 197 3.09 25.70 6.55
N TYR A 198 1.82 26.12 6.56
CA TYR A 198 1.03 26.31 5.34
C TYR A 198 0.76 27.80 5.09
N LYS A 199 1.01 28.28 3.87
CA LYS A 199 0.81 29.69 3.47
C LYS A 199 -0.67 30.08 3.53
N GLY A 200 -1.05 30.86 4.54
CA GLY A 200 -2.38 31.46 4.73
C GLY A 200 -2.64 31.80 6.19
N PRO A 201 -3.66 32.63 6.51
CA PRO A 201 -3.96 32.97 7.90
C PRO A 201 -4.54 31.75 8.63
N GLY A 202 -3.77 31.19 9.57
CA GLY A 202 -4.34 30.49 10.73
C GLY A 202 -4.49 28.96 10.68
N GLY A 203 -3.57 28.21 10.07
CA GLY A 203 -3.45 26.77 10.37
C GLY A 203 -2.87 26.54 11.78
N PRO A 204 -3.31 25.54 12.57
CA PRO A 204 -2.85 25.37 13.94
C PRO A 204 -1.42 24.83 14.07
N TYR A 205 -0.70 24.56 12.98
CA TYR A 205 0.59 23.85 12.98
C TYR A 205 1.76 24.81 12.77
N PHE A 206 2.76 24.70 13.63
CA PHE A 206 3.92 25.59 13.65
C PHE A 206 5.22 24.79 13.76
N ILE A 207 6.25 25.27 13.09
CA ILE A 207 7.64 24.88 13.32
C ILE A 207 8.21 25.78 14.40
N LEU A 208 8.88 25.20 15.38
CA LEU A 208 9.72 25.93 16.32
C LEU A 208 11.14 26.00 15.79
N LEU A 209 11.66 27.21 15.73
CA LEU A 209 13.01 27.53 15.28
C LEU A 209 13.77 28.17 16.41
N ASP A 210 15.06 27.85 16.52
CA ASP A 210 15.97 28.59 17.38
C ASP A 210 16.34 29.96 16.77
N PRO A 211 17.05 30.84 17.50
CA PRO A 211 17.46 32.15 17.00
C PRO A 211 18.38 32.12 15.77
N ILE A 212 18.98 30.97 15.43
CA ILE A 212 19.85 30.79 14.27
C ILE A 212 19.12 30.10 13.09
N GLY A 213 17.84 29.73 13.25
CA GLY A 213 16.99 29.21 12.19
C GLY A 213 17.00 27.69 12.02
N GLN A 214 17.46 26.94 13.02
CA GLN A 214 17.37 25.48 13.05
C GLN A 214 16.01 25.03 13.60
N VAL A 215 15.47 23.95 13.03
CA VAL A 215 14.19 23.36 13.47
C VAL A 215 14.40 22.59 14.77
N ILE A 216 13.79 23.07 15.85
CA ILE A 216 13.83 22.45 17.17
C ILE A 216 12.71 21.41 17.30
N ASP A 217 11.50 21.75 16.88
CA ASP A 217 10.33 20.87 17.02
C ASP A 217 9.17 21.31 16.11
N VAL A 218 8.15 20.46 16.01
CA VAL A 218 6.87 20.78 15.37
C VAL A 218 5.75 20.70 16.40
N ILE A 219 4.94 21.76 16.49
CA ILE A 219 3.89 21.91 17.49
C ILE A 219 2.57 22.31 16.85
N PHE A 220 1.46 22.08 17.53
CA PHE A 220 0.15 22.60 17.15
C PHE A 220 -0.59 23.31 18.27
N GLN A 221 -1.44 24.27 17.92
CA GLN A 221 -2.25 25.05 18.84
C GLN A 221 -3.60 24.34 19.10
N SER A 222 -3.85 24.03 20.36
CA SER A 222 -5.12 23.50 20.87
C SER A 222 -6.17 24.61 21.01
N SER A 223 -7.45 24.23 21.10
CA SER A 223 -8.56 25.19 21.27
C SER A 223 -8.56 25.97 22.60
N GLY A 224 -7.61 25.70 23.51
CA GLY A 224 -7.45 26.38 24.80
C GLY A 224 -6.31 27.40 24.84
N ASP A 225 -5.85 27.88 23.68
CA ASP A 225 -4.65 28.73 23.54
C ASP A 225 -3.41 28.12 24.20
N ASP A 226 -3.17 26.86 23.89
CA ASP A 226 -2.01 26.11 24.38
C ASP A 226 -1.40 25.27 23.27
N TYR A 227 -0.10 24.95 23.39
CA TYR A 227 0.64 24.23 22.36
C TYR A 227 0.91 22.77 22.77
N VAL A 228 0.83 21.87 21.80
CA VAL A 228 1.10 20.44 21.96
C VAL A 228 2.15 20.00 20.95
N ARG A 229 3.06 19.12 21.35
CA ARG A 229 4.11 18.58 20.47
C ARG A 229 3.56 17.55 19.50
N CYS A 230 4.04 17.58 18.27
CA CYS A 230 3.83 16.52 17.30
C CYS A 230 4.82 15.36 17.53
N PHE A 231 4.52 14.19 17.00
CA PHE A 231 5.36 13.02 17.17
C PHE A 231 6.18 12.76 15.91
N ARG A 232 7.48 12.47 16.07
CA ARG A 232 8.28 11.88 14.99
C ARG A 232 7.76 10.46 14.77
N SER A 233 7.34 10.16 13.55
CA SER A 233 6.83 8.86 13.17
C SER A 233 7.83 8.22 12.21
N ARG A 234 8.33 7.03 12.56
CA ARG A 234 8.86 6.10 11.56
C ARG A 234 7.70 5.72 10.67
N ASN A 235 7.91 5.66 9.36
CA ASN A 235 6.88 5.21 8.44
C ASN A 235 6.60 3.71 8.71
N ILE A 236 5.78 3.42 9.73
CA ILE A 236 5.33 2.09 10.10
C ILE A 236 4.13 1.78 9.20
N ILE A 237 4.44 1.49 7.94
CA ILE A 237 3.70 0.46 7.21
C ILE A 237 4.52 -0.82 7.38
N SER A 238 4.46 -1.42 8.57
CA SER A 238 4.68 -2.85 8.82
C SER A 238 4.66 -3.09 10.34
N THR A 239 4.06 -4.20 10.77
CA THR A 239 3.90 -4.67 12.16
C THR A 239 2.79 -4.05 13.00
N SER A 240 1.54 -4.21 12.54
CA SER A 240 0.45 -4.79 13.36
C SER A 240 -0.80 -5.13 12.52
N LEU A 241 -0.64 -5.47 11.23
CA LEU A 241 -1.74 -5.90 10.35
C LEU A 241 -1.70 -7.39 9.98
N THR A 242 -0.72 -8.16 10.46
CA THR A 242 -0.60 -9.60 10.15
C THR A 242 -1.53 -10.52 10.95
N ASP A 243 -2.51 -9.99 11.69
CA ASP A 243 -3.59 -10.80 12.30
C ASP A 243 -5.01 -10.26 12.02
N VAL A 244 -5.14 -9.27 11.12
CA VAL A 244 -6.45 -8.69 10.75
C VAL A 244 -6.72 -8.77 9.24
N GLU A 245 -5.73 -9.06 8.41
CA GLU A 245 -5.88 -9.15 6.96
C GLU A 245 -6.65 -10.40 6.46
N ASP A 246 -6.84 -11.44 7.28
CA ASP A 246 -7.67 -12.59 6.92
C ASP A 246 -9.17 -12.46 7.28
N ARG A 247 -9.60 -11.31 7.85
CA ARG A 247 -11.03 -11.06 8.16
C ARG A 247 -11.67 -9.91 7.40
N ILE A 248 -10.97 -9.23 6.50
CA ILE A 248 -11.59 -8.25 5.59
C ILE A 248 -12.03 -8.96 4.30
N LEU A 249 -12.84 -10.00 4.47
CA LEU A 249 -13.70 -10.50 3.39
C LEU A 249 -14.97 -9.65 3.39
N ALA A 250 -15.10 -8.82 2.35
CA ALA A 250 -16.27 -8.05 1.91
C ALA A 250 -16.87 -7.05 2.94
N LYS A 251 -16.67 -5.75 2.71
CA LYS A 251 -17.64 -4.75 3.21
C LYS A 251 -19.01 -5.12 2.62
N PRO A 252 -20.11 -5.12 3.40
CA PRO A 252 -21.41 -5.53 2.89
C PRO A 252 -21.84 -4.58 1.77
N SER A 253 -22.26 -5.17 0.66
CA SER A 253 -22.93 -4.50 -0.45
C SER A 253 -24.01 -3.56 0.10
N LYS A 254 -23.88 -2.24 -0.16
CA LYS A 254 -24.87 -1.27 0.34
C LYS A 254 -26.02 -1.22 -0.65
N SER A 255 -27.21 -1.60 -0.20
CA SER A 255 -28.44 -1.54 -1.00
C SER A 255 -29.19 -0.22 -0.77
N GLY A 256 -29.90 0.24 -1.80
CA GLY A 256 -30.63 1.51 -1.74
C GLY A 256 -31.45 1.78 -3.00
N PHE A 257 -31.92 3.02 -3.14
CA PHE A 257 -32.72 3.46 -4.29
C PHE A 257 -32.05 4.63 -5.03
N ALA A 258 -31.89 4.48 -6.34
CA ALA A 258 -31.39 5.50 -7.25
C ALA A 258 -32.55 6.30 -7.88
N CYS A 259 -32.55 7.61 -7.63
CA CYS A 259 -33.52 8.56 -8.15
C CYS A 259 -32.81 9.62 -9.01
N GLY A 260 -32.46 9.30 -10.26
CA GLY A 260 -31.61 10.15 -11.07
C GLY A 260 -30.14 10.07 -10.62
N HIS A 261 -29.53 11.18 -10.20
CA HIS A 261 -28.16 11.20 -9.66
C HIS A 261 -28.11 11.13 -8.12
N PHE A 262 -29.28 11.13 -7.47
CA PHE A 262 -29.40 10.99 -6.03
C PHE A 262 -29.53 9.51 -5.65
N PHE A 263 -28.76 9.07 -4.67
CA PHE A 263 -28.82 7.72 -4.13
C PHE A 263 -29.26 7.76 -2.67
N PHE A 264 -30.26 6.96 -2.32
CA PHE A 264 -30.80 6.86 -0.96
C PHE A 264 -30.44 5.49 -0.39
N HIS A 265 -29.53 5.46 0.59
CA HIS A 265 -29.14 4.21 1.24
C HIS A 265 -30.28 3.66 2.11
N ASP A 266 -30.40 2.33 2.17
CA ASP A 266 -31.43 1.68 2.99
C ASP A 266 -31.34 2.12 4.47
N SER A 267 -30.14 2.41 5.00
CA SER A 267 -29.92 2.95 6.35
C SER A 267 -30.57 4.33 6.57
N ASP A 268 -30.49 5.23 5.57
CA ASP A 268 -31.06 6.57 5.67
C ASP A 268 -32.60 6.52 5.56
N LEU A 269 -33.10 5.59 4.74
CA LEU A 269 -34.54 5.34 4.59
C LEU A 269 -35.15 4.75 5.87
N GLU A 270 -34.41 3.91 6.59
CA GLU A 270 -34.83 3.40 7.90
C GLU A 270 -34.93 4.51 8.95
N LEU A 271 -33.95 5.43 9.00
CA LEU A 271 -34.00 6.60 9.87
C LEU A 271 -35.20 7.51 9.54
N ALA A 272 -35.48 7.72 8.26
CA ALA A 272 -36.67 8.46 7.80
C ALA A 272 -37.98 7.74 8.17
N CYS A 273 -38.02 6.41 8.06
CA CYS A 273 -39.15 5.59 8.47
C CYS A 273 -39.42 5.71 9.98
N GLU A 274 -38.38 5.71 10.81
CA GLU A 274 -38.53 5.86 12.25
C GLU A 274 -39.03 7.25 12.65
N ALA A 275 -38.55 8.30 11.96
CA ALA A 275 -39.06 9.66 12.11
C ALA A 275 -40.55 9.77 11.73
N ALA A 276 -40.97 9.11 10.64
CA ALA A 276 -42.37 9.03 10.24
C ALA A 276 -43.24 8.35 11.31
N ARG A 277 -42.72 7.29 11.94
CA ARG A 277 -43.40 6.56 13.03
C ARG A 277 -43.55 7.44 14.29
N LYS A 278 -42.48 8.12 14.70
CA LYS A 278 -42.47 9.06 15.84
C LYS A 278 -43.41 10.24 15.60
N ALA A 279 -43.52 10.72 14.36
CA ALA A 279 -44.44 11.81 14.01
C ALA A 279 -45.92 11.46 14.23
N ARG A 280 -46.34 10.21 14.08
CA ARG A 280 -47.72 9.75 14.38
C ARG A 280 -48.02 9.66 15.88
N SER A 281 -47.02 9.34 16.70
CA SER A 281 -47.20 9.18 18.16
C SER A 281 -47.43 10.50 18.90
N LYS A 282 -46.98 11.63 18.33
CA LYS A 282 -47.26 12.97 18.85
C LYS A 282 -48.53 13.48 18.16
N LYS A 283 -49.67 13.51 18.86
CA LYS A 283 -50.97 14.05 18.41
C LYS A 283 -50.94 15.57 18.14
N GLU A 284 -50.00 16.04 17.32
CA GLU A 284 -49.96 17.41 16.81
C GLU A 284 -50.34 17.37 15.33
N ASN A 285 -51.20 18.29 14.91
CA ASN A 285 -51.63 18.47 13.51
C ASN A 285 -50.44 18.41 12.54
N LYS A 286 -50.28 17.31 11.79
CA LYS A 286 -49.20 17.17 10.82
C LYS A 286 -49.70 16.76 9.44
N THR A 287 -49.18 17.49 8.46
CA THR A 287 -49.32 17.34 7.01
C THR A 287 -48.76 16.02 6.47
N PHE A 288 -48.01 15.25 7.26
CA PHE A 288 -47.38 13.97 6.87
C PHE A 288 -47.30 12.99 8.07
N PRO A 289 -47.22 11.67 7.82
CA PRO A 289 -47.24 11.01 6.52
C PRO A 289 -48.62 11.07 5.84
N LEU A 290 -48.64 11.25 4.52
CA LEU A 290 -49.88 11.33 3.73
C LEU A 290 -50.29 9.94 3.25
N LYS A 291 -51.56 9.58 3.39
CA LYS A 291 -52.09 8.36 2.77
C LYS A 291 -52.20 8.57 1.26
N TYR A 292 -51.76 7.59 0.48
CA TYR A 292 -51.76 7.62 -0.98
C TYR A 292 -52.21 6.28 -1.55
N ASP A 293 -53.15 6.31 -2.48
CA ASP A 293 -53.81 5.14 -3.08
C ASP A 293 -53.92 5.26 -4.62
N GLY A 294 -53.01 5.99 -5.25
CA GLY A 294 -52.97 6.18 -6.71
C GLY A 294 -51.78 5.52 -7.42
N PRO A 295 -51.75 5.56 -8.77
CA PRO A 295 -50.64 5.02 -9.57
C PRO A 295 -49.29 5.66 -9.22
N PRO A 296 -48.19 4.91 -9.11
CA PRO A 296 -47.96 3.56 -9.63
C PRO A 296 -48.32 2.42 -8.66
N PHE A 297 -48.98 2.71 -7.54
CA PHE A 297 -49.31 1.73 -6.52
C PHE A 297 -50.79 1.37 -6.56
N TYR A 298 -51.12 0.08 -6.44
CA TYR A 298 -52.50 -0.42 -6.44
C TYR A 298 -53.02 -0.76 -5.03
N SER A 299 -52.30 -0.30 -4.00
CA SER A 299 -52.59 -0.51 -2.58
C SER A 299 -52.35 0.80 -1.80
N PRO A 300 -53.01 1.02 -0.65
CA PRO A 300 -52.81 2.21 0.15
C PRO A 300 -51.44 2.21 0.85
N TYR A 301 -50.63 3.22 0.57
CA TYR A 301 -49.32 3.47 1.18
C TYR A 301 -49.28 4.82 1.90
N LEU A 302 -48.22 5.06 2.67
CA LEU A 302 -47.93 6.30 3.37
C LEU A 302 -46.73 6.99 2.71
N LEU A 303 -46.88 8.24 2.32
CA LEU A 303 -45.81 9.05 1.74
C LEU A 303 -45.17 9.95 2.81
N TRP A 304 -43.85 9.91 2.90
CA TRP A 304 -43.05 10.73 3.80
C TRP A 304 -41.99 11.53 3.03
N PRO A 305 -41.84 12.85 3.26
CA PRO A 305 -40.85 13.65 2.56
C PRO A 305 -39.43 13.31 3.00
N ILE A 306 -38.53 13.11 2.04
CA ILE A 306 -37.11 12.84 2.28
C ILE A 306 -36.23 13.86 1.53
N LYS A 307 -35.02 14.10 2.06
CA LYS A 307 -34.00 14.93 1.42
C LYS A 307 -32.91 14.06 0.82
N PRO A 308 -32.35 14.42 -0.35
CA PRO A 308 -31.23 13.69 -0.94
C PRO A 308 -29.99 13.56 -0.05
N SER A 309 -29.77 14.51 0.86
CA SER A 309 -28.65 14.49 1.81
C SER A 309 -28.79 13.50 2.98
N GLY A 310 -29.81 12.63 2.98
CA GLY A 310 -30.11 11.72 4.09
C GLY A 310 -30.68 12.40 5.36
N SER A 311 -30.65 13.73 5.43
CA SER A 311 -31.17 14.49 6.58
C SER A 311 -32.71 14.50 6.66
N LEU A 312 -33.25 14.44 7.88
CA LEU A 312 -34.69 14.52 8.13
C LEU A 312 -35.26 15.90 7.76
N HIS A 313 -36.44 15.93 7.16
CA HIS A 313 -37.13 17.18 6.83
C HIS A 313 -37.65 17.85 8.10
N THR A 314 -37.04 18.98 8.49
CA THR A 314 -37.34 19.67 9.75
C THR A 314 -38.16 20.96 9.59
N ARG A 315 -38.05 21.68 8.46
CA ARG A 315 -38.87 22.85 8.03
C ARG A 315 -38.42 23.32 6.63
N GLY A 316 -39.32 23.92 5.83
CA GLY A 316 -39.03 24.50 4.51
C GLY A 316 -39.79 23.86 3.32
N ASN A 317 -39.46 24.30 2.09
CA ASN A 317 -40.06 23.77 0.85
C ASN A 317 -39.91 22.25 0.76
N ILE A 318 -41.02 21.57 0.48
CA ILE A 318 -41.06 20.12 0.40
C ILE A 318 -40.46 19.70 -0.95
N LEU A 319 -39.27 19.10 -0.93
CA LEU A 319 -38.60 18.54 -2.11
C LEU A 319 -39.46 17.45 -2.78
N PRO A 320 -39.25 17.08 -4.05
CA PRO A 320 -40.14 16.12 -4.74
C PRO A 320 -40.00 14.67 -4.26
N PHE A 321 -38.94 14.31 -3.53
CA PHE A 321 -38.69 12.93 -3.12
C PHE A 321 -39.60 12.50 -1.96
N ARG A 322 -40.21 11.32 -2.09
CA ARG A 322 -41.05 10.70 -1.07
C ARG A 322 -40.57 9.28 -0.81
N LEU A 323 -40.39 8.97 0.47
CA LEU A 323 -40.32 7.60 0.96
C LEU A 323 -41.74 7.02 1.01
N VAL A 324 -41.93 5.87 0.39
CA VAL A 324 -43.18 5.10 0.40
C VAL A 324 -43.09 4.06 1.49
N LEU A 325 -44.01 4.14 2.44
CA LEU A 325 -44.12 3.25 3.59
C LEU A 325 -45.39 2.43 3.49
N THR A 326 -45.34 1.16 3.90
CA THR A 326 -46.56 0.39 4.17
C THR A 326 -47.37 1.02 5.31
N LEU A 327 -48.65 0.67 5.44
CA LEU A 327 -49.48 1.08 6.60
C LEU A 327 -48.90 0.65 7.95
N GLY A 328 -48.05 -0.39 7.94
CA GLY A 328 -47.28 -0.87 9.09
C GLY A 328 -45.93 -0.15 9.32
N TYR A 329 -45.64 0.96 8.62
CA TYR A 329 -44.39 1.71 8.73
C TYR A 329 -43.15 0.85 8.46
N LYS A 330 -43.16 0.16 7.32
CA LYS A 330 -41.98 -0.48 6.72
C LYS A 330 -41.65 0.22 5.39
N VAL A 331 -40.36 0.42 5.12
CA VAL A 331 -39.85 0.95 3.84
C VAL A 331 -40.32 0.02 2.71
N HIS A 332 -40.98 0.59 1.70
CA HIS A 332 -41.45 -0.14 0.53
C HIS A 332 -40.75 0.36 -0.75
N ASP A 333 -40.66 1.68 -0.91
CA ASP A 333 -40.10 2.28 -2.14
C ASP A 333 -39.66 3.73 -1.93
N VAL A 334 -38.96 4.30 -2.90
CA VAL A 334 -38.72 5.73 -3.04
C VAL A 334 -39.31 6.23 -4.35
N VAL A 335 -40.01 7.36 -4.30
CA VAL A 335 -40.65 7.95 -5.48
C VAL A 335 -40.34 9.44 -5.62
N ILE A 336 -40.39 9.94 -6.85
CA ILE A 336 -40.32 11.35 -7.19
C ILE A 336 -41.75 11.85 -7.50
N GLN A 337 -42.24 12.82 -6.73
CA GLN A 337 -43.53 13.46 -6.89
C GLN A 337 -43.35 14.85 -7.53
N SER A 338 -43.81 15.03 -8.78
CA SER A 338 -43.75 16.30 -9.51
C SER A 338 -45.05 16.55 -10.28
N LYS A 339 -45.63 17.76 -10.13
CA LYS A 339 -46.83 18.24 -10.87
C LYS A 339 -47.96 17.21 -11.01
N GLY A 340 -48.29 16.49 -9.92
CA GLY A 340 -49.37 15.50 -9.90
C GLY A 340 -49.01 14.10 -10.40
N THR A 341 -47.77 13.87 -10.85
CA THR A 341 -47.27 12.54 -11.26
C THR A 341 -46.27 11.99 -10.23
N ILE A 342 -46.34 10.67 -9.99
CA ILE A 342 -45.43 9.93 -9.10
C ILE A 342 -44.67 8.90 -9.92
N LYS A 343 -43.34 8.91 -9.87
CA LYS A 343 -42.45 7.93 -10.54
C LYS A 343 -41.63 7.16 -9.52
N ARG A 344 -41.48 5.84 -9.72
CA ARG A 344 -40.66 4.95 -8.87
C ARG A 344 -39.17 5.18 -9.14
N CYS A 345 -38.36 5.13 -8.09
CA CYS A 345 -36.92 5.07 -8.18
C CYS A 345 -36.46 3.61 -8.34
N GLU A 346 -35.26 3.42 -8.88
CA GLU A 346 -34.74 2.08 -9.15
C GLU A 346 -33.98 1.55 -7.92
N ARG A 347 -34.21 0.29 -7.55
CA ARG A 347 -33.48 -0.34 -6.44
C ARG A 347 -32.15 -0.87 -6.96
N THR A 348 -31.04 -0.39 -6.41
CA THR A 348 -29.69 -0.81 -6.82
C THR A 348 -28.83 -1.19 -5.62
N VAL A 349 -27.76 -1.92 -5.89
CA VAL A 349 -26.78 -2.39 -4.91
C VAL A 349 -25.42 -1.84 -5.33
N THR A 350 -24.73 -1.12 -4.46
CA THR A 350 -23.37 -0.63 -4.70
C THR A 350 -22.38 -1.54 -4.00
N GLU A 351 -21.44 -2.12 -4.74
CA GLU A 351 -20.31 -2.85 -4.17
C GLU A 351 -19.37 -1.86 -3.49
N GLY A 352 -19.19 -2.02 -2.17
CA GLY A 352 -18.35 -1.14 -1.36
C GLY A 352 -16.88 -1.54 -1.45
N GLY A 353 -16.18 -1.12 -2.50
CA GLY A 353 -14.73 -1.27 -2.63
C GLY A 353 -14.01 0.04 -2.27
N PHE A 354 -13.27 0.05 -1.16
CA PHE A 354 -12.06 0.86 -1.09
C PHE A 354 -11.00 0.04 -1.83
N LEU A 355 -10.71 0.43 -3.06
CA LEU A 355 -9.47 0.07 -3.74
C LEU A 355 -8.79 1.41 -4.00
N ASP A 356 -7.49 1.46 -3.71
CA ASP A 356 -6.60 2.41 -4.38
C ASP A 356 -6.77 2.19 -5.88
N HIS A 357 -7.71 2.90 -6.47
CA HIS A 357 -7.94 2.83 -7.90
C HIS A 357 -6.93 3.73 -8.60
N GLU A 358 -6.29 3.16 -9.61
CA GLU A 358 -5.09 3.67 -10.27
C GLU A 358 -5.22 5.14 -10.69
N LYS A 359 -4.16 5.89 -10.40
CA LYS A 359 -3.96 7.27 -10.86
C LYS A 359 -3.67 7.26 -12.36
N ASN A 360 -4.72 7.17 -13.17
CA ASN A 360 -4.60 7.16 -14.62
C ASN A 360 -4.82 8.57 -15.17
N ASP A 361 -3.94 9.00 -16.08
CA ASP A 361 -4.21 10.14 -16.95
C ASP A 361 -5.11 9.70 -18.10
N TYR A 362 -5.85 10.61 -18.73
CA TYR A 362 -6.81 10.27 -19.78
C TYR A 362 -6.58 11.07 -21.05
N ASP A 363 -6.37 10.38 -22.17
CA ASP A 363 -6.34 10.97 -23.51
C ASP A 363 -7.75 10.99 -24.12
N CYS A 364 -8.27 12.21 -24.28
CA CYS A 364 -9.56 12.50 -24.89
C CYS A 364 -9.39 13.05 -26.31
N GLY A 365 -8.81 12.27 -27.24
CA GLY A 365 -8.67 12.65 -28.64
C GLY A 365 -7.61 13.73 -28.88
N GLY A 366 -6.45 13.59 -28.25
CA GLY A 366 -5.31 14.51 -28.31
C GLY A 366 -5.28 15.55 -27.18
N THR A 367 -6.29 15.57 -26.32
CA THR A 367 -6.33 16.40 -25.10
C THR A 367 -6.16 15.53 -23.87
N ILE A 368 -4.98 15.62 -23.24
CA ILE A 368 -4.66 14.90 -22.01
C ILE A 368 -5.28 15.61 -20.80
N PHE A 369 -5.96 14.86 -19.93
CA PHE A 369 -6.39 15.29 -18.60
C PHE A 369 -5.63 14.51 -17.54
N TYR A 370 -4.94 15.22 -16.65
CA TYR A 370 -4.18 14.60 -15.59
C TYR A 370 -5.09 14.15 -14.45
N TYR A 371 -4.74 13.05 -13.78
CA TYR A 371 -5.54 12.51 -12.68
C TYR A 371 -5.86 13.56 -11.59
N ASP A 372 -4.86 14.35 -11.20
CA ASP A 372 -5.01 15.39 -10.18
C ASP A 372 -6.01 16.49 -10.58
N GLU A 373 -6.07 16.84 -11.88
CA GLU A 373 -7.06 17.78 -12.41
C GLU A 373 -8.47 17.20 -12.26
N LEU A 374 -8.66 15.93 -12.62
CA LEU A 374 -9.93 15.23 -12.50
C LEU A 374 -10.39 15.10 -11.04
N VAL A 375 -9.46 14.79 -10.11
CA VAL A 375 -9.75 14.74 -8.67
C VAL A 375 -10.17 16.11 -8.14
N SER A 376 -9.52 17.18 -8.58
CA SER A 376 -9.91 18.55 -8.19
C SER A 376 -11.35 18.88 -8.61
N VAL A 377 -11.76 18.43 -9.79
CA VAL A 377 -13.13 18.58 -10.29
C VAL A 377 -14.09 17.66 -9.54
N ALA A 378 -13.69 16.42 -9.24
CA ALA A 378 -14.48 15.47 -8.48
C ALA A 378 -14.86 16.02 -7.11
N LYS A 379 -13.93 16.70 -6.41
CA LYS A 379 -14.21 17.37 -5.14
C LYS A 379 -15.32 18.42 -5.27
N ILE A 380 -15.29 19.23 -6.34
CA ILE A 380 -16.33 20.24 -6.63
C ILE A 380 -17.66 19.56 -6.96
N ALA A 381 -17.63 18.53 -7.81
CA ALA A 381 -18.80 17.79 -8.24
C ALA A 381 -19.47 17.05 -7.07
N CYS A 382 -18.66 16.44 -6.20
CA CYS A 382 -19.10 15.69 -5.03
C CYS A 382 -19.82 16.59 -4.03
N ASN A 383 -19.28 17.78 -3.75
CA ASN A 383 -19.93 18.75 -2.87
C ASN A 383 -21.32 19.19 -3.39
N LYS A 384 -21.50 19.23 -4.72
CA LYS A 384 -22.78 19.62 -5.37
C LYS A 384 -23.74 18.45 -5.59
N LYS A 385 -23.30 17.21 -5.37
CA LYS A 385 -24.06 16.00 -5.68
C LYS A 385 -25.39 15.89 -4.93
N ASN A 386 -25.47 16.50 -3.75
CA ASN A 386 -26.66 16.49 -2.90
C ASN A 386 -27.46 17.81 -2.94
N ASP A 387 -27.04 18.79 -3.74
CA ASP A 387 -27.72 20.08 -3.85
C ASP A 387 -28.80 20.05 -4.96
N TYR A 388 -30.05 20.23 -4.54
CA TYR A 388 -31.19 20.23 -5.45
C TYR A 388 -31.30 21.56 -6.22
N GLY A 389 -31.32 21.50 -7.56
CA GLY A 389 -31.49 22.66 -8.44
C GLY A 389 -30.31 22.96 -9.37
N HIS A 390 -29.22 22.20 -9.28
CA HIS A 390 -28.07 22.33 -10.18
C HIS A 390 -28.15 21.40 -11.39
N ARG A 391 -27.53 21.81 -12.52
CA ARG A 391 -27.48 21.04 -13.78
C ARG A 391 -26.49 19.86 -13.73
N PHE A 392 -25.49 19.94 -12.87
CA PHE A 392 -24.43 18.95 -12.69
C PHE A 392 -24.18 18.74 -11.19
N PRO A 393 -23.71 17.55 -10.77
CA PRO A 393 -23.40 16.36 -11.59
C PRO A 393 -24.65 15.70 -12.23
N GLN A 394 -24.49 15.14 -13.42
CA GLN A 394 -25.55 14.45 -14.18
C GLN A 394 -25.31 12.94 -14.17
N THR A 395 -26.35 12.11 -14.20
CA THR A 395 -26.21 10.66 -14.36
C THR A 395 -25.52 10.33 -15.69
N TYR A 396 -24.57 9.39 -15.65
CA TYR A 396 -23.90 8.87 -16.84
C TYR A 396 -24.39 7.44 -17.10
N GLU A 397 -25.04 7.24 -18.24
CA GLU A 397 -25.61 5.96 -18.71
C GLU A 397 -24.84 5.39 -19.91
N GLY A 398 -23.62 5.89 -20.15
CA GLY A 398 -22.77 5.40 -21.23
C GLY A 398 -22.09 4.07 -20.88
N GLU A 399 -21.00 3.77 -21.57
CA GLU A 399 -20.27 2.52 -21.34
C GLU A 399 -19.70 2.41 -19.91
N VAL A 400 -19.71 1.19 -19.37
CA VAL A 400 -19.27 0.85 -18.01
C VAL A 400 -17.75 0.97 -17.86
N PHE A 401 -17.27 1.52 -16.74
CA PHE A 401 -15.84 1.61 -16.41
C PHE A 401 -15.38 0.38 -15.61
N GLU A 402 -14.07 0.21 -15.42
CA GLU A 402 -13.52 -0.92 -14.61
C GLU A 402 -14.05 -0.91 -13.18
N ILE A 403 -14.33 0.27 -12.62
CA ILE A 403 -14.99 0.45 -11.33
C ILE A 403 -16.49 0.49 -11.56
N GLU A 404 -17.26 -0.36 -10.88
CA GLU A 404 -18.72 -0.44 -11.08
C GLU A 404 -19.46 0.83 -10.62
N GLY A 405 -20.55 1.14 -11.33
CA GLY A 405 -21.42 2.31 -11.10
C GLY A 405 -22.41 2.12 -9.94
N PRO A 406 -23.28 3.11 -9.66
CA PRO A 406 -23.79 4.11 -10.61
C PRO A 406 -22.85 5.31 -10.81
N TYR A 407 -22.81 5.81 -12.05
CA TYR A 407 -21.90 6.87 -12.48
C TYR A 407 -22.56 8.24 -12.56
N SER A 408 -21.76 9.27 -12.31
CA SER A 408 -22.11 10.68 -12.44
C SER A 408 -21.03 11.42 -13.22
N MET A 409 -21.44 12.27 -14.16
CA MET A 409 -20.54 13.06 -15.00
C MET A 409 -20.61 14.56 -14.67
N TYR A 410 -19.46 15.24 -14.80
CA TYR A 410 -19.30 16.67 -14.54
C TYR A 410 -18.41 17.33 -15.61
N PRO A 411 -18.71 18.56 -16.08
CA PRO A 411 -17.92 19.24 -17.12
C PRO A 411 -16.50 19.57 -16.67
N ILE A 412 -15.54 19.38 -17.57
CA ILE A 412 -14.13 19.74 -17.39
C ILE A 412 -13.64 20.66 -18.51
N LEU A 413 -12.71 21.55 -18.18
CA LEU A 413 -12.05 22.50 -19.08
C LEU A 413 -10.54 22.44 -18.83
N LYS A 414 -9.72 22.65 -19.86
CA LYS A 414 -8.25 22.65 -19.77
C LYS A 414 -7.73 24.09 -19.72
N GLY A 415 -6.87 24.44 -18.76
CA GLY A 415 -6.20 25.75 -18.65
C GLY A 415 -6.67 26.68 -17.51
N SER A 416 -6.16 27.92 -17.49
CA SER A 416 -6.24 28.90 -16.38
C SER A 416 -7.61 29.52 -16.11
N GLU A 417 -8.67 29.07 -16.79
CA GLU A 417 -10.03 29.61 -16.70
C GLU A 417 -10.92 28.91 -15.66
N PHE A 418 -10.35 28.15 -14.72
CA PHE A 418 -11.09 27.50 -13.62
C PHE A 418 -11.89 28.48 -12.72
N LYS A 419 -11.66 29.80 -12.83
CA LYS A 419 -12.23 30.81 -11.93
C LYS A 419 -13.66 31.25 -12.26
N ARG A 420 -14.25 30.86 -13.40
CA ARG A 420 -15.66 31.18 -13.73
C ARG A 420 -16.37 30.02 -14.41
N MET A 421 -16.88 29.09 -13.60
CA MET A 421 -17.84 28.08 -14.05
C MET A 421 -19.18 28.77 -14.38
N SER A 422 -19.31 29.25 -15.61
CA SER A 422 -20.50 29.88 -16.16
C SER A 422 -20.88 29.20 -17.48
N LEU A 423 -21.92 28.37 -17.41
CA LEU A 423 -22.86 28.02 -18.49
C LEU A 423 -22.38 27.23 -19.74
N ASP A 424 -21.12 27.30 -20.16
CA ASP A 424 -20.66 26.56 -21.35
C ASP A 424 -19.98 25.24 -20.96
N ALA A 425 -20.79 24.19 -20.87
CA ALA A 425 -20.30 22.84 -20.69
C ALA A 425 -19.64 22.38 -22.00
N GLY A 426 -18.31 22.54 -22.11
CA GLY A 426 -17.49 22.11 -23.25
C GLY A 426 -17.66 20.61 -23.59
N ILE A 427 -16.87 20.05 -24.50
CA ILE A 427 -17.10 18.65 -24.95
C ILE A 427 -16.61 17.59 -23.94
N PHE A 428 -15.76 17.94 -22.98
CA PHE A 428 -15.14 16.99 -22.06
C PHE A 428 -15.89 16.86 -20.74
N ARG A 429 -15.95 15.64 -20.19
CA ARG A 429 -16.66 15.33 -18.94
C ARG A 429 -15.82 14.37 -18.10
N MET A 430 -15.64 14.67 -16.83
CA MET A 430 -15.13 13.73 -15.83
C MET A 430 -16.28 12.83 -15.36
N VAL A 431 -16.01 11.55 -15.15
CA VAL A 431 -16.96 10.56 -14.61
C VAL A 431 -16.48 10.10 -13.23
N MET A 432 -17.39 10.05 -12.26
CA MET A 432 -17.17 9.57 -10.90
C MET A 432 -18.29 8.62 -10.45
N ASN A 433 -18.02 7.78 -9.46
CA ASN A 433 -19.02 6.85 -8.90
C ASN A 433 -19.83 7.45 -7.73
N SER A 434 -20.62 6.60 -7.06
CA SER A 434 -21.42 6.97 -5.89
C SER A 434 -20.60 7.55 -4.73
N ASP A 435 -19.36 7.08 -4.60
CA ASP A 435 -18.43 7.43 -3.51
C ASP A 435 -17.49 8.58 -3.88
N CYS A 436 -17.80 9.30 -4.96
CA CYS A 436 -17.03 10.43 -5.48
C CYS A 436 -15.59 10.08 -5.92
N VAL A 437 -15.36 8.81 -6.24
CA VAL A 437 -14.11 8.33 -6.84
C VAL A 437 -14.15 8.61 -8.33
N VAL A 438 -13.09 9.19 -8.89
CA VAL A 438 -12.94 9.38 -10.34
C VAL A 438 -12.78 8.01 -11.00
N VAL A 439 -13.68 7.68 -11.92
CA VAL A 439 -13.63 6.42 -12.67
C VAL A 439 -13.13 6.61 -14.10
N GLY A 440 -13.12 7.85 -14.59
CA GLY A 440 -12.49 8.21 -15.86
C GLY A 440 -12.98 9.52 -16.46
N ALA A 441 -12.73 9.71 -17.76
CA ALA A 441 -13.21 10.84 -18.53
C ALA A 441 -13.89 10.38 -19.83
N VAL A 442 -14.83 11.18 -20.32
CA VAL A 442 -15.50 10.97 -21.61
C VAL A 442 -15.54 12.25 -22.44
N THR A 443 -15.55 12.10 -23.76
CA THR A 443 -15.89 13.15 -24.71
C THR A 443 -17.37 13.05 -25.07
N MET A 444 -18.04 14.18 -25.24
CA MET A 444 -19.43 14.26 -25.65
C MET A 444 -19.55 14.93 -27.01
N ASP A 445 -20.19 14.24 -27.95
CA ASP A 445 -20.52 14.80 -29.25
C ASP A 445 -21.58 15.90 -29.10
N SER A 446 -21.30 17.09 -29.65
CA SER A 446 -22.17 18.25 -29.50
C SER A 446 -23.51 18.10 -30.23
N ALA A 447 -23.54 17.33 -31.34
CA ALA A 447 -24.69 17.12 -32.21
C ALA A 447 -25.55 15.91 -31.80
N THR A 448 -24.92 14.78 -31.48
CA THR A 448 -25.63 13.53 -31.17
C THR A 448 -25.84 13.30 -29.68
N LYS A 449 -25.14 14.04 -28.82
CA LYS A 449 -25.07 13.83 -27.35
C LYS A 449 -24.54 12.46 -26.95
N SER A 450 -23.96 11.69 -27.87
CA SER A 450 -23.28 10.45 -27.54
C SER A 450 -22.00 10.73 -26.75
N THR A 451 -21.62 9.80 -25.89
CA THR A 451 -20.39 9.87 -25.09
C THR A 451 -19.41 8.79 -25.54
N THR A 452 -18.15 9.15 -25.72
CA THR A 452 -17.05 8.22 -26.02
C THR A 452 -16.07 8.23 -24.85
N LYS A 453 -15.64 7.06 -24.37
CA LYS A 453 -14.63 6.99 -23.30
C LYS A 453 -13.29 7.53 -23.77
N CYS A 454 -12.67 8.34 -22.91
CA CYS A 454 -11.27 8.70 -23.09
C CYS A 454 -10.38 7.50 -22.76
N LYS A 455 -9.26 7.39 -23.48
CA LYS A 455 -8.32 6.29 -23.29
C LYS A 455 -7.49 6.55 -22.04
N ALA A 456 -7.51 5.64 -21.08
CA ALA A 456 -6.58 5.69 -19.95
C ALA A 456 -5.14 5.57 -20.47
N MET A 457 -4.31 6.56 -20.14
CA MET A 457 -2.87 6.55 -20.35
C MET A 457 -2.24 5.92 -19.11
N ARG A 458 -2.07 4.59 -19.14
CA ARG A 458 -1.19 3.90 -18.20
C ARG A 458 0.18 3.85 -18.84
N ILE A 459 1.13 4.60 -18.29
CA ILE A 459 2.54 4.45 -18.60
C ILE A 459 3.12 3.52 -17.55
N MET A 460 3.72 2.40 -17.96
CA MET A 460 4.15 1.36 -17.03
C MET A 460 5.49 0.74 -17.41
N LEU A 461 6.24 0.35 -16.37
CA LEU A 461 7.31 -0.65 -16.49
C LEU A 461 6.69 -2.05 -16.39
N PHE A 462 6.81 -2.84 -17.45
CA PHE A 462 6.38 -4.23 -17.47
C PHE A 462 7.57 -5.16 -17.25
N ILE A 463 7.53 -5.99 -16.22
CA ILE A 463 8.50 -7.06 -16.01
C ILE A 463 7.87 -8.37 -16.47
N ILE A 464 8.42 -8.97 -17.53
CA ILE A 464 7.76 -10.05 -18.28
C ILE A 464 8.65 -11.29 -18.29
N GLY A 465 8.13 -12.39 -17.75
CA GLY A 465 8.76 -13.71 -17.89
C GLY A 465 8.62 -14.26 -19.30
N LEU A 466 9.72 -14.74 -19.87
CA LEU A 466 9.76 -15.35 -21.20
C LEU A 466 9.52 -16.86 -21.21
N GLY A 467 9.57 -17.52 -20.05
CA GLY A 467 9.56 -18.98 -20.00
C GLY A 467 10.94 -19.57 -20.30
N LEU A 468 11.02 -20.86 -20.62
CA LEU A 468 12.24 -21.66 -20.38
C LEU A 468 13.03 -22.05 -21.63
N SER A 469 12.42 -22.09 -22.80
CA SER A 469 12.98 -22.70 -24.01
C SER A 469 13.11 -21.73 -25.18
N ASP A 470 12.01 -21.16 -25.69
CA ASP A 470 12.07 -20.41 -26.95
C ASP A 470 11.19 -19.15 -26.97
N GLU A 471 11.17 -18.45 -28.12
CA GLU A 471 10.43 -17.19 -28.27
C GLU A 471 8.91 -17.32 -28.09
N LYS A 472 8.37 -18.54 -28.09
CA LYS A 472 6.93 -18.82 -27.99
C LYS A 472 6.49 -19.23 -26.59
N ASP A 473 7.42 -19.46 -25.67
CA ASP A 473 7.09 -19.73 -24.26
C ASP A 473 6.59 -18.48 -23.53
N ILE A 474 6.78 -17.30 -24.12
CA ILE A 474 6.18 -16.07 -23.63
C ILE A 474 4.66 -16.22 -23.58
N THR A 475 4.04 -15.78 -22.49
CA THR A 475 2.57 -15.78 -22.42
C THR A 475 1.97 -14.86 -23.49
N VAL A 476 0.75 -15.17 -23.94
CA VAL A 476 0.00 -14.30 -24.88
C VAL A 476 -0.07 -12.86 -24.36
N LYS A 477 -0.32 -12.70 -23.04
CA LYS A 477 -0.35 -11.40 -22.37
C LYS A 477 1.01 -10.68 -22.47
N GLY A 478 2.11 -11.38 -22.21
CA GLY A 478 3.45 -10.84 -22.35
C GLY A 478 3.73 -10.38 -23.79
N LEU A 479 3.43 -11.22 -24.79
CA LEU A 479 3.65 -10.91 -26.20
C LEU A 479 2.88 -9.66 -26.66
N GLU A 480 1.62 -9.51 -26.25
CA GLU A 480 0.81 -8.35 -26.59
C GLU A 480 1.36 -7.04 -26.02
N ILE A 481 1.94 -7.10 -24.81
CA ILE A 481 2.58 -5.95 -24.15
C ILE A 481 3.87 -5.61 -24.87
N VAL A 482 4.75 -6.59 -25.13
CA VAL A 482 6.02 -6.39 -25.83
C VAL A 482 5.80 -5.71 -27.19
N LYS A 483 4.79 -6.16 -27.95
CA LYS A 483 4.44 -5.56 -29.24
C LYS A 483 4.03 -4.10 -29.15
N LYS A 484 3.54 -3.63 -28.01
CA LYS A 484 3.07 -2.25 -27.80
C LYS A 484 4.11 -1.35 -27.13
N ALA A 485 5.01 -1.94 -26.33
CA ALA A 485 6.03 -1.22 -25.57
C ALA A 485 6.91 -0.33 -26.46
N SER A 486 7.33 0.82 -25.92
CA SER A 486 8.19 1.78 -26.58
C SER A 486 9.64 1.28 -26.63
N ARG A 487 10.10 0.68 -25.54
CA ARG A 487 11.43 0.06 -25.39
C ARG A 487 11.28 -1.34 -24.83
N VAL A 488 12.09 -2.26 -25.36
CA VAL A 488 12.11 -3.66 -24.92
C VAL A 488 13.54 -4.02 -24.53
N TYR A 489 13.73 -4.38 -23.26
CA TYR A 489 14.99 -4.83 -22.70
C TYR A 489 14.96 -6.33 -22.49
N LEU A 490 16.06 -7.01 -22.80
CA LEU A 490 16.26 -8.43 -22.48
C LEU A 490 17.42 -8.58 -21.52
N GLU A 491 17.12 -9.08 -20.34
CA GLU A 491 18.11 -9.44 -19.35
C GLU A 491 18.79 -10.76 -19.74
N ALA A 492 20.13 -10.74 -19.85
CA ALA A 492 20.89 -11.83 -20.47
C ALA A 492 21.98 -12.43 -19.55
N TYR A 493 21.81 -12.38 -18.23
CA TYR A 493 22.84 -12.84 -17.29
C TYR A 493 22.34 -13.75 -16.16
N THR A 494 21.05 -13.72 -15.81
CA THR A 494 20.46 -14.64 -14.81
C THR A 494 20.15 -16.01 -15.40
N SER A 495 19.79 -16.07 -16.68
CA SER A 495 19.57 -17.28 -17.46
C SER A 495 19.61 -16.93 -18.96
N ILE A 496 19.57 -17.93 -19.83
CA ILE A 496 19.72 -17.75 -21.27
C ILE A 496 18.70 -18.59 -22.02
N LEU A 497 18.03 -17.94 -22.97
CA LEU A 497 17.25 -18.63 -23.98
C LEU A 497 18.19 -19.22 -25.05
N PRO A 498 18.03 -20.49 -25.45
CA PRO A 498 18.78 -21.11 -26.54
C PRO A 498 18.44 -20.54 -27.95
N VAL A 499 17.87 -19.34 -28.04
CA VAL A 499 17.58 -18.63 -29.29
C VAL A 499 18.35 -17.31 -29.38
N GLY A 500 18.68 -16.91 -30.60
CA GLY A 500 19.33 -15.62 -30.87
C GLY A 500 18.39 -14.44 -30.68
N ILE A 501 18.95 -13.27 -30.39
CA ILE A 501 18.18 -12.01 -30.26
C ILE A 501 17.44 -11.69 -31.57
N ASP A 502 18.03 -12.00 -32.71
CA ASP A 502 17.43 -11.83 -34.04
C ASP A 502 16.12 -12.62 -34.20
N VAL A 503 16.02 -13.82 -33.62
CA VAL A 503 14.79 -14.62 -33.62
C VAL A 503 13.72 -13.94 -32.77
N LEU A 504 14.09 -13.44 -31.59
CA LEU A 504 13.18 -12.72 -30.70
C LEU A 504 12.65 -11.43 -31.35
N GLU A 505 13.53 -10.63 -31.95
CA GLU A 505 13.15 -9.38 -32.62
C GLU A 505 12.18 -9.62 -33.78
N ASN A 506 12.44 -10.64 -34.60
CA ASN A 506 11.58 -11.02 -35.71
C ASN A 506 10.20 -11.49 -35.23
N PHE A 507 10.14 -12.27 -34.14
CA PHE A 507 8.89 -12.80 -33.61
C PHE A 507 8.07 -11.72 -32.88
N TYR A 508 8.73 -10.86 -32.10
CA TYR A 508 8.09 -9.78 -31.36
C TYR A 508 7.75 -8.56 -32.23
N GLY A 509 8.43 -8.39 -33.37
CA GLY A 509 8.26 -7.22 -34.23
C GLY A 509 8.76 -5.93 -33.58
N ARG A 510 9.74 -6.04 -32.68
CA ARG A 510 10.33 -4.95 -31.90
C ARG A 510 11.83 -5.15 -31.76
N ASN A 511 12.59 -4.06 -31.70
CA ASN A 511 14.01 -4.11 -31.37
C ASN A 511 14.18 -4.45 -29.88
N VAL A 512 15.11 -5.36 -29.59
CA VAL A 512 15.37 -5.87 -28.24
C VAL A 512 16.76 -5.42 -27.81
N ILE A 513 16.82 -4.67 -26.71
CA ILE A 513 18.05 -4.12 -26.15
C ILE A 513 18.57 -5.07 -25.07
N THR A 514 19.76 -5.64 -25.24
CA THR A 514 20.36 -6.51 -24.23
C THR A 514 20.80 -5.71 -23.02
N ALA A 515 20.30 -6.08 -21.84
CA ALA A 515 20.73 -5.57 -20.54
C ALA A 515 21.64 -6.60 -19.84
N ASP A 516 22.85 -6.18 -19.50
CA ASP A 516 23.80 -7.00 -18.73
C ASP A 516 23.72 -6.69 -17.23
N ARG A 517 24.50 -7.43 -16.43
CA ARG A 517 24.45 -7.32 -14.97
C ARG A 517 24.80 -5.90 -14.48
N GLU A 518 25.77 -5.24 -15.10
CA GLU A 518 26.16 -3.86 -14.73
C GLU A 518 24.98 -2.90 -14.98
N MET A 519 24.32 -3.01 -16.14
CA MET A 519 23.14 -2.21 -16.46
C MET A 519 21.97 -2.45 -15.49
N VAL A 520 21.65 -3.71 -15.17
CA VAL A 520 20.48 -4.01 -14.34
C VAL A 520 20.74 -3.71 -12.86
N GLU A 521 21.91 -4.07 -12.33
CA GLU A 521 22.18 -3.94 -10.89
C GLU A 521 22.73 -2.56 -10.54
N SER A 522 23.62 -1.98 -11.35
CA SER A 522 24.34 -0.73 -11.03
C SER A 522 23.89 0.49 -11.83
N SER A 523 23.32 0.31 -13.03
CA SER A 523 22.94 1.42 -13.92
C SER A 523 21.48 1.33 -14.38
N SER A 524 20.58 0.95 -13.47
CA SER A 524 19.15 0.78 -13.77
C SER A 524 18.47 2.06 -14.28
N ASP A 525 19.07 3.22 -14.02
CA ASP A 525 18.58 4.51 -14.48
C ASP A 525 18.42 4.53 -16.01
N ASP A 526 19.24 3.80 -16.76
CA ASP A 526 19.11 3.69 -18.22
C ASP A 526 17.85 2.91 -18.64
N ILE A 527 17.45 1.92 -17.85
CA ILE A 527 16.24 1.12 -18.05
C ILE A 527 15.01 1.92 -17.62
N LEU A 528 15.10 2.61 -16.49
CA LEU A 528 14.02 3.42 -15.91
C LEU A 528 13.89 4.80 -16.58
N GLN A 529 14.85 5.19 -17.42
CA GLN A 529 14.81 6.44 -18.16
C GLN A 529 13.53 6.54 -18.98
N ASP A 530 12.81 7.64 -18.79
CA ASP A 530 11.54 7.94 -19.44
C ASP A 530 10.40 6.95 -19.11
N ALA A 531 10.59 6.02 -18.17
CA ALA A 531 9.55 5.08 -17.73
C ALA A 531 8.35 5.75 -17.05
N GLN A 532 8.46 7.05 -16.74
CA GLN A 532 7.35 7.90 -16.30
C GLN A 532 6.51 8.43 -17.48
N THR A 533 7.02 8.35 -18.71
CA THR A 533 6.38 8.89 -19.93
C THR A 533 6.15 7.85 -21.04
N LEU A 534 6.82 6.70 -20.99
CA LEU A 534 6.78 5.64 -22.01
C LEU A 534 6.60 4.25 -21.39
N ASP A 535 5.88 3.37 -22.08
CA ASP A 535 5.80 1.96 -21.72
C ASP A 535 7.14 1.26 -22.00
N ILE A 536 7.71 0.64 -20.97
CA ILE A 536 8.98 -0.09 -21.05
C ILE A 536 8.72 -1.54 -20.70
N ALA A 537 9.14 -2.47 -21.56
CA ALA A 537 9.13 -3.89 -21.29
C ALA A 537 10.53 -4.37 -20.90
N PHE A 538 10.65 -5.04 -19.76
CA PHE A 538 11.85 -5.68 -19.27
C PHE A 538 11.63 -7.19 -19.21
N LEU A 539 12.31 -7.91 -20.10
CA LEU A 539 12.14 -9.33 -20.34
C LEU A 539 13.15 -10.13 -19.52
N VAL A 540 12.65 -11.13 -18.80
CA VAL A 540 13.44 -12.03 -17.94
C VAL A 540 13.23 -13.46 -18.41
N VAL A 541 14.32 -14.23 -18.56
CA VAL A 541 14.23 -15.65 -18.92
C VAL A 541 13.65 -16.44 -17.74
N GLY A 542 12.68 -17.31 -18.02
CA GLY A 542 11.88 -17.99 -17.01
C GLY A 542 10.81 -17.08 -16.42
N ASP A 543 10.79 -17.01 -15.10
CA ASP A 543 9.87 -16.17 -14.33
C ASP A 543 10.62 -15.03 -13.65
N PRO A 544 10.05 -13.80 -13.59
CA PRO A 544 10.75 -12.64 -13.07
C PRO A 544 11.31 -12.76 -11.65
N PHE A 545 10.71 -13.56 -10.76
CA PHE A 545 11.06 -13.54 -9.32
C PHE A 545 11.46 -14.87 -8.72
N SER A 546 11.45 -15.95 -9.49
CA SER A 546 11.76 -17.28 -8.95
C SER A 546 13.19 -17.43 -8.41
N ALA A 547 14.19 -16.94 -9.13
CA ALA A 547 15.61 -17.11 -8.76
C ALA A 547 16.47 -15.91 -9.16
N THR A 548 15.93 -14.71 -9.02
CA THR A 548 16.56 -13.48 -9.51
C THR A 548 16.51 -12.35 -8.48
N THR A 549 17.26 -11.28 -8.73
CA THR A 549 17.29 -10.07 -7.89
C THR A 549 16.40 -8.95 -8.41
N HIS A 550 15.52 -9.20 -9.39
CA HIS A 550 14.70 -8.15 -10.04
C HIS A 550 13.70 -7.45 -9.11
N SER A 551 13.45 -7.98 -7.91
CA SER A 551 12.73 -7.25 -6.87
C SER A 551 13.38 -5.89 -6.56
N ASP A 552 14.71 -5.79 -6.64
CA ASP A 552 15.43 -4.53 -6.46
C ASP A 552 15.11 -3.49 -7.55
N LEU A 553 14.98 -3.92 -8.82
CA LEU A 553 14.55 -3.05 -9.92
C LEU A 553 13.12 -2.53 -9.69
N VAL A 554 12.22 -3.37 -9.17
CA VAL A 554 10.85 -2.96 -8.79
C VAL A 554 10.87 -1.92 -7.67
N LEU A 555 11.71 -2.11 -6.65
CA LEU A 555 11.85 -1.16 -5.54
C LEU A 555 12.35 0.20 -6.03
N ARG A 556 13.36 0.21 -6.90
CA ARG A 556 13.87 1.44 -7.54
C ARG A 556 12.81 2.12 -8.41
N ALA A 557 12.05 1.37 -9.21
CA ALA A 557 10.95 1.93 -10.00
C ALA A 557 9.87 2.57 -9.11
N ARG A 558 9.47 1.90 -8.03
CA ARG A 558 8.50 2.44 -7.05
C ARG A 558 9.01 3.69 -6.33
N ALA A 559 10.30 3.73 -5.98
CA ALA A 559 10.91 4.91 -5.37
C ALA A 559 10.91 6.13 -6.30
N ASN A 560 10.77 5.92 -7.61
CA ASN A 560 10.65 6.96 -8.63
C ASN A 560 9.20 7.15 -9.13
N ASP A 561 8.20 6.67 -8.37
CA ASP A 561 6.77 6.75 -8.70
C ASP A 561 6.41 6.15 -10.08
N ILE A 562 7.19 5.18 -10.57
CA ILE A 562 6.92 4.47 -11.82
C ILE A 562 5.98 3.29 -11.53
N PRO A 563 4.78 3.23 -12.15
CA PRO A 563 3.90 2.07 -12.04
C PRO A 563 4.54 0.82 -12.65
N VAL A 564 4.52 -0.29 -11.91
CA VAL A 564 5.11 -1.56 -12.37
C VAL A 564 4.04 -2.63 -12.51
N SER A 565 4.03 -3.34 -13.64
CA SER A 565 3.21 -4.54 -13.87
C SER A 565 4.09 -5.77 -14.05
N ILE A 566 3.79 -6.84 -13.31
CA ILE A 566 4.53 -8.10 -13.41
C ILE A 566 3.70 -9.12 -14.18
N ILE A 567 4.32 -9.72 -15.18
CA ILE A 567 3.75 -10.80 -15.99
C ILE A 567 4.55 -12.08 -15.69
N PRO A 568 4.04 -12.96 -14.81
CA PRO A 568 4.73 -14.20 -14.44
C PRO A 568 4.73 -15.20 -15.61
N ASN A 569 5.62 -16.19 -15.53
CA ASN A 569 5.68 -17.28 -16.52
C ASN A 569 6.21 -18.59 -15.90
N ALA A 570 6.43 -19.62 -16.72
CA ALA A 570 7.03 -20.88 -16.31
C ALA A 570 8.45 -20.65 -15.77
N SER A 571 8.73 -21.29 -14.63
CA SER A 571 10.02 -21.25 -13.93
C SER A 571 10.61 -22.64 -13.80
N ILE A 572 11.93 -22.77 -13.79
CA ILE A 572 12.60 -24.04 -13.49
C ILE A 572 12.16 -24.62 -12.14
N MET A 573 11.83 -23.75 -11.16
CA MET A 573 11.34 -24.18 -9.84
C MET A 573 10.01 -24.93 -9.93
N SER A 574 9.15 -24.57 -10.89
CA SER A 574 7.89 -25.28 -11.15
C SER A 574 8.05 -26.41 -12.17
N ALA A 575 8.85 -26.18 -13.22
CA ALA A 575 8.99 -27.10 -14.34
C ALA A 575 9.81 -28.34 -13.97
N ILE A 576 10.61 -28.30 -12.90
CA ILE A 576 11.34 -29.47 -12.41
C ILE A 576 10.40 -30.63 -12.00
N GLY A 577 9.11 -30.36 -11.77
CA GLY A 577 8.09 -31.40 -11.61
C GLY A 577 7.99 -32.36 -12.81
N ALA A 578 8.49 -31.99 -13.98
CA ALA A 578 8.62 -32.87 -15.15
C ALA A 578 9.52 -34.10 -14.89
N THR A 579 10.38 -34.04 -13.86
CA THR A 579 11.15 -35.21 -13.37
C THR A 579 10.27 -36.29 -12.71
N GLY A 580 8.99 -36.00 -12.45
CA GLY A 580 8.06 -36.89 -11.74
C GLY A 580 8.13 -36.79 -10.21
N LEU A 581 9.08 -36.03 -9.68
CA LEU A 581 9.14 -35.69 -8.26
C LEU A 581 8.02 -34.72 -7.89
N GLN A 582 7.38 -34.95 -6.74
CA GLN A 582 6.30 -34.12 -6.25
C GLN A 582 6.83 -32.78 -5.77
N LEU A 583 6.36 -31.68 -6.37
CA LEU A 583 6.78 -30.31 -6.02
C LEU A 583 6.57 -29.99 -4.54
N TYR A 584 5.54 -30.56 -3.89
CA TYR A 584 5.28 -30.40 -2.45
C TYR A 584 6.38 -31.01 -1.56
N ASN A 585 7.19 -31.93 -2.09
CA ASN A 585 8.30 -32.55 -1.37
C ASN A 585 9.65 -31.85 -1.64
N PHE A 586 9.68 -30.68 -2.27
CA PHE A 586 10.89 -29.88 -2.41
C PHE A 586 11.06 -28.90 -1.23
N GLY A 587 12.27 -28.82 -0.70
CA GLY A 587 12.65 -27.87 0.35
C GLY A 587 13.31 -26.61 -0.19
N GLN A 588 14.19 -26.01 0.61
CA GLN A 588 14.94 -24.82 0.21
C GLN A 588 15.78 -25.10 -1.04
N THR A 589 15.60 -24.29 -2.09
CA THR A 589 16.45 -24.33 -3.29
C THR A 589 17.81 -23.72 -2.99
N VAL A 590 18.87 -24.28 -3.56
CA VAL A 590 20.24 -23.79 -3.37
C VAL A 590 20.93 -23.57 -4.71
N SER A 591 21.96 -22.72 -4.74
CA SER A 591 22.77 -22.48 -5.94
C SER A 591 24.18 -23.01 -5.73
N MET A 592 24.65 -23.82 -6.69
CA MET A 592 26.03 -24.28 -6.76
C MET A 592 26.85 -23.31 -7.60
N VAL A 593 27.95 -22.79 -7.04
CA VAL A 593 28.88 -21.88 -7.73
C VAL A 593 30.13 -22.64 -8.19
N PHE A 594 30.80 -22.16 -9.24
CA PHE A 594 32.06 -22.78 -9.66
C PHE A 594 33.12 -22.69 -8.56
N PHE A 595 33.75 -23.84 -8.25
CA PHE A 595 34.92 -23.88 -7.38
C PHE A 595 36.14 -23.33 -8.11
N THR A 596 37.01 -22.68 -7.35
CA THR A 596 38.37 -22.33 -7.78
C THR A 596 39.36 -23.08 -6.91
N GLU A 597 40.65 -23.03 -7.26
CA GLU A 597 41.70 -23.67 -6.48
C GLU A 597 41.75 -23.17 -5.02
N THR A 598 41.42 -21.89 -4.81
CA THR A 598 41.53 -21.21 -3.51
C THR A 598 40.18 -20.93 -2.85
N TRP A 599 39.07 -21.11 -3.56
CA TRP A 599 37.73 -20.79 -3.05
C TRP A 599 36.73 -21.90 -3.38
N LYS A 600 36.34 -22.63 -2.33
CA LYS A 600 35.39 -23.75 -2.38
C LYS A 600 34.31 -23.51 -1.32
N PRO A 601 33.33 -22.63 -1.59
CA PRO A 601 32.31 -22.29 -0.61
C PRO A 601 31.41 -23.50 -0.36
N THR A 602 31.10 -23.73 0.92
CA THR A 602 30.30 -24.89 1.34
C THR A 602 29.05 -24.49 2.13
N SER A 603 28.74 -23.19 2.18
CA SER A 603 27.62 -22.64 2.97
C SER A 603 26.25 -23.20 2.57
N PHE A 604 26.08 -23.63 1.31
CA PHE A 604 24.85 -24.26 0.82
C PHE A 604 24.61 -25.65 1.45
N TYR A 605 25.65 -26.32 1.94
CA TYR A 605 25.56 -27.70 2.44
C TYR A 605 24.65 -27.82 3.66
N HIS A 606 24.63 -26.83 4.56
CA HIS A 606 23.76 -26.86 5.73
C HIS A 606 22.27 -26.81 5.35
N ARG A 607 21.90 -26.07 4.30
CA ARG A 607 20.52 -26.03 3.78
C ARG A 607 20.13 -27.36 3.12
N ILE A 608 21.07 -27.97 2.38
CA ILE A 608 20.90 -29.32 1.82
C ILE A 608 20.68 -30.35 2.95
N ARG A 609 21.48 -30.27 4.04
CA ARG A 609 21.34 -31.11 5.24
C ARG A 609 19.97 -30.94 5.88
N GLU A 610 19.51 -29.70 6.03
CA GLU A 610 18.20 -29.38 6.59
C GLU A 610 17.09 -30.07 5.79
N ASN A 611 17.01 -29.83 4.47
CA ASN A 611 16.02 -30.47 3.60
C ASN A 611 16.06 -32.00 3.71
N ARG A 612 17.26 -32.61 3.62
CA ARG A 612 17.42 -34.06 3.71
C ARG A 612 16.95 -34.61 5.05
N SER A 613 17.21 -33.91 6.16
CA SER A 613 16.83 -34.35 7.51
C SER A 613 15.32 -34.41 7.74
N ILE A 614 14.55 -33.57 7.06
CA ILE A 614 13.08 -33.61 7.08
C ILE A 614 12.48 -34.37 5.89
N GLY A 615 13.34 -34.98 5.08
CA GLY A 615 12.98 -35.85 3.97
C GLY A 615 12.65 -35.17 2.65
N LEU A 616 12.91 -33.87 2.50
CA LEU A 616 12.60 -33.11 1.28
C LEU A 616 13.71 -33.22 0.22
N HIS A 617 13.31 -33.19 -1.05
CA HIS A 617 14.19 -33.01 -2.20
C HIS A 617 14.80 -31.62 -2.22
N THR A 618 15.98 -31.50 -2.83
CA THR A 618 16.65 -30.22 -3.00
C THR A 618 16.92 -29.97 -4.47
N LEU A 619 16.36 -28.88 -5.02
CA LEU A 619 16.74 -28.35 -6.33
C LEU A 619 18.05 -27.55 -6.19
N LEU A 620 19.03 -27.90 -6.99
CA LEU A 620 20.29 -27.16 -7.15
C LEU A 620 20.27 -26.43 -8.49
N LEU A 621 20.28 -25.10 -8.40
CA LEU A 621 20.54 -24.22 -9.53
C LEU A 621 22.04 -24.17 -9.78
N LEU A 622 22.44 -24.26 -11.05
CA LEU A 622 23.85 -24.38 -11.43
C LEU A 622 24.39 -23.05 -11.95
N ASP A 623 25.63 -22.73 -11.60
CA ASP A 623 26.25 -21.44 -11.90
C ASP A 623 26.29 -21.11 -13.39
N ILE A 624 26.11 -19.84 -13.68
CA ILE A 624 26.18 -19.25 -15.02
C ILE A 624 27.16 -18.07 -14.95
N LYS A 625 28.25 -18.17 -15.71
CA LYS A 625 29.25 -17.12 -15.85
C LYS A 625 29.19 -16.55 -17.24
N VAL A 626 28.60 -15.36 -17.40
CA VAL A 626 28.44 -14.67 -18.68
C VAL A 626 29.04 -13.28 -18.54
N LYS A 627 29.90 -12.88 -19.50
CA LYS A 627 30.61 -11.59 -19.48
C LYS A 627 31.31 -11.29 -18.14
N GLU A 628 31.92 -12.29 -17.51
CA GLU A 628 32.81 -12.03 -16.37
C GLU A 628 34.18 -11.56 -16.91
N ALA A 629 34.69 -10.47 -16.34
CA ALA A 629 36.08 -10.09 -16.54
C ALA A 629 36.95 -10.96 -15.62
N SER A 630 38.04 -11.51 -16.14
CA SER A 630 38.97 -12.30 -15.32
C SER A 630 39.54 -11.41 -14.19
N LEU A 631 39.72 -11.95 -12.99
CA LEU A 631 40.32 -11.23 -11.84
C LEU A 631 41.66 -10.56 -12.20
N GLU A 632 42.47 -11.20 -13.03
CA GLU A 632 43.77 -10.67 -13.48
C GLU A 632 43.61 -9.46 -14.42
N ASN A 633 42.64 -9.49 -15.33
CA ASN A 633 42.35 -8.36 -16.23
C ASN A 633 41.65 -7.21 -15.49
N LEU A 634 40.75 -7.50 -14.55
CA LEU A 634 40.14 -6.52 -13.62
C LEU A 634 41.20 -5.81 -12.79
N ALA A 635 42.13 -6.56 -12.18
CA ALA A 635 43.25 -6.01 -11.40
C ALA A 635 44.20 -5.14 -12.24
N ARG A 636 44.21 -5.31 -13.57
CA ARG A 636 45.00 -4.51 -14.53
C ARG A 636 44.15 -3.46 -15.27
N GLY A 637 42.90 -3.24 -14.88
CA GLY A 637 42.01 -2.25 -15.49
C GLY A 637 41.57 -2.58 -16.93
N ARG A 638 41.74 -3.83 -17.38
CA ARG A 638 41.35 -4.29 -18.72
C ARG A 638 40.01 -5.02 -18.65
N ARG A 639 39.02 -4.56 -19.43
CA ARG A 639 37.72 -5.22 -19.56
C ARG A 639 37.78 -6.26 -20.69
N VAL A 640 38.44 -7.38 -20.42
CA VAL A 640 38.43 -8.54 -21.33
C VAL A 640 37.48 -9.57 -20.75
N PHE A 641 36.41 -9.86 -21.49
CA PHE A 641 35.37 -10.81 -21.09
C PHE A 641 35.74 -12.23 -21.50
N GLU A 642 35.59 -13.16 -20.57
CA GLU A 642 35.72 -14.59 -20.86
C GLU A 642 34.51 -15.12 -21.64
N PRO A 643 34.67 -16.20 -22.44
CA PRO A 643 33.54 -16.88 -23.05
C PRO A 643 32.58 -17.39 -21.97
N PRO A 644 31.27 -17.43 -22.25
CA PRO A 644 30.31 -17.81 -21.25
C PRO A 644 30.47 -19.28 -20.86
N ARG A 645 30.38 -19.55 -19.55
CA ARG A 645 30.50 -20.88 -18.95
C ARG A 645 29.22 -21.21 -18.20
N TYR A 646 28.71 -22.42 -18.41
CA TYR A 646 27.53 -22.94 -17.74
C TYR A 646 27.94 -24.21 -17.01
N MET A 647 27.64 -24.28 -15.72
CA MET A 647 27.96 -25.46 -14.93
C MET A 647 27.12 -26.64 -15.40
N THR A 648 27.78 -27.78 -15.63
CA THR A 648 27.13 -29.01 -16.04
C THR A 648 26.67 -29.84 -14.83
N VAL A 649 25.89 -30.89 -15.07
CA VAL A 649 25.45 -31.78 -13.99
C VAL A 649 26.64 -32.56 -13.46
N GLY A 650 27.54 -33.01 -14.33
CA GLY A 650 28.74 -33.73 -13.94
C GLY A 650 29.68 -32.89 -13.07
N GLN A 651 29.89 -31.62 -13.43
CA GLN A 651 30.65 -30.68 -12.60
C GLN A 651 30.00 -30.45 -11.23
N CYS A 652 28.68 -30.25 -11.20
CA CYS A 652 27.94 -30.09 -9.96
C CYS A 652 28.05 -31.34 -9.07
N ALA A 653 27.88 -32.54 -9.64
CA ALA A 653 27.99 -33.80 -8.93
C ALA A 653 29.40 -34.00 -8.35
N GLN A 654 30.44 -33.66 -9.12
CA GLN A 654 31.83 -33.71 -8.65
C GLN A 654 32.08 -32.74 -7.48
N GLN A 655 31.61 -31.49 -7.59
CA GLN A 655 31.72 -30.51 -6.50
C GLN A 655 30.90 -30.91 -5.26
N MET A 656 29.76 -31.60 -5.43
CA MET A 656 28.99 -32.15 -4.31
C MET A 656 29.77 -33.24 -3.57
N ILE A 657 30.40 -34.17 -4.30
CA ILE A 657 31.24 -35.23 -3.70
C ILE A 657 32.44 -34.60 -2.97
N GLU A 658 33.09 -33.61 -3.58
CA GLU A 658 34.19 -32.89 -2.94
C GLU A 658 33.74 -32.13 -1.68
N THR A 659 32.56 -31.50 -1.72
CA THR A 659 31.98 -30.81 -0.55
C THR A 659 31.69 -31.78 0.59
N GLU A 660 31.15 -32.97 0.28
CA GLU A 660 30.93 -34.04 1.25
C GLU A 660 32.24 -34.48 1.91
N MET A 661 33.33 -34.61 1.15
CA MET A 661 34.65 -34.94 1.70
C MET A 661 35.14 -33.86 2.66
N ILE A 662 35.11 -32.58 2.26
CA ILE A 662 35.50 -31.44 3.10
C ILE A 662 34.67 -31.41 4.38
N MET A 663 33.35 -31.61 4.28
CA MET A 663 32.45 -31.63 5.44
C MET A 663 32.73 -32.81 6.36
N THR A 664 33.04 -33.98 5.80
CA THR A 664 33.40 -35.17 6.58
C THR A 664 34.68 -34.96 7.37
N GLU A 665 35.71 -34.35 6.77
CA GLU A 665 36.97 -34.00 7.46
C GLU A 665 36.72 -33.03 8.62
N ASN A 666 35.74 -32.14 8.49
CA ASN A 666 35.32 -31.20 9.53
C ASN A 666 34.39 -31.80 10.60
N GLY A 667 34.07 -33.11 10.53
CA GLY A 667 33.16 -33.77 11.47
C GLY A 667 31.67 -33.48 11.22
N GLU A 668 31.35 -32.93 10.06
CA GLU A 668 30.04 -32.41 9.66
C GLU A 668 29.47 -33.12 8.41
N GLY A 669 30.13 -34.17 7.95
CA GLY A 669 29.72 -34.97 6.80
C GLY A 669 28.53 -35.88 7.06
N GLY A 670 28.24 -36.75 6.09
CA GLY A 670 27.24 -37.81 6.14
C GLY A 670 25.90 -37.45 5.51
N VAL A 671 25.82 -36.44 4.63
CA VAL A 671 24.53 -36.01 4.07
C VAL A 671 24.28 -36.64 2.70
N TYR A 672 25.21 -36.50 1.76
CA TYR A 672 25.14 -37.12 0.44
C TYR A 672 26.49 -37.73 0.06
N SER A 673 26.53 -39.05 -0.05
CA SER A 673 27.70 -39.79 -0.51
C SER A 673 27.74 -39.89 -2.04
N LYS A 674 28.85 -40.37 -2.59
CA LYS A 674 28.97 -40.71 -4.02
C LYS A 674 27.89 -41.67 -4.54
N ASP A 675 27.35 -42.53 -3.66
CA ASP A 675 26.32 -43.52 -3.97
C ASP A 675 24.89 -42.95 -3.81
N SER A 676 24.76 -41.71 -3.33
CA SER A 676 23.46 -41.09 -3.14
C SER A 676 22.80 -40.76 -4.48
N LEU A 677 21.50 -41.05 -4.57
CA LEU A 677 20.71 -40.84 -5.78
C LEU A 677 20.37 -39.37 -6.01
N ALA A 678 20.46 -38.96 -7.27
CA ALA A 678 20.12 -37.62 -7.74
C ALA A 678 19.61 -37.65 -9.19
N VAL A 679 18.90 -36.60 -9.59
CA VAL A 679 18.39 -36.42 -10.96
C VAL A 679 19.13 -35.28 -11.63
N GLY A 680 19.83 -35.58 -12.72
CA GLY A 680 20.32 -34.57 -13.65
C GLY A 680 19.20 -34.17 -14.61
N ALA A 681 18.93 -32.87 -14.71
CA ALA A 681 17.93 -32.31 -15.61
C ALA A 681 18.59 -31.32 -16.58
N ALA A 682 18.26 -31.42 -17.86
CA ALA A 682 18.80 -30.55 -18.90
C ALA A 682 17.69 -30.00 -19.79
N ARG A 683 17.71 -28.68 -20.03
CA ARG A 683 16.84 -27.96 -20.97
C ARG A 683 15.35 -28.24 -20.72
N VAL A 684 14.95 -28.20 -19.45
CA VAL A 684 13.58 -28.48 -18.99
C VAL A 684 12.60 -27.51 -19.67
N GLY A 685 11.50 -28.05 -20.21
CA GLY A 685 10.51 -27.33 -21.01
C GLY A 685 10.86 -27.19 -22.50
N GLY A 686 12.07 -27.59 -22.92
CA GLY A 686 12.50 -27.49 -24.31
C GLY A 686 12.32 -28.77 -25.12
N THR A 687 12.42 -28.65 -26.45
CA THR A 687 12.28 -29.78 -27.39
C THR A 687 13.35 -30.86 -27.25
N THR A 688 14.47 -30.52 -26.61
CA THR A 688 15.58 -31.43 -26.33
C THR A 688 15.73 -31.71 -24.84
N GLU A 689 14.66 -31.52 -24.05
CA GLU A 689 14.63 -31.84 -22.63
C GLU A 689 15.14 -33.26 -22.37
N LYS A 690 15.93 -33.42 -21.30
CA LYS A 690 16.48 -34.71 -20.92
C LYS A 690 16.68 -34.83 -19.42
N PHE A 691 16.35 -35.99 -18.89
CA PHE A 691 16.60 -36.38 -17.50
C PHE A 691 17.51 -37.61 -17.46
N LEU A 692 18.34 -37.67 -16.42
CA LEU A 692 19.09 -38.87 -16.03
C LEU A 692 19.00 -39.06 -14.53
N PHE A 693 18.73 -40.28 -14.11
CA PHE A 693 18.60 -40.66 -12.71
C PHE A 693 19.68 -41.68 -12.35
N GLY A 694 20.44 -41.40 -11.30
CA GLY A 694 21.55 -42.26 -10.91
C GLY A 694 22.26 -41.75 -9.66
N THR A 695 23.38 -42.37 -9.33
CA THR A 695 24.23 -41.92 -8.23
C THR A 695 24.98 -40.65 -8.61
N LEU A 696 25.42 -39.88 -7.61
CA LEU A 696 26.29 -38.72 -7.86
C LEU A 696 27.55 -39.12 -8.65
N GLU A 697 28.14 -40.28 -8.35
CA GLU A 697 29.29 -40.81 -9.09
C GLU A 697 28.97 -41.04 -10.58
N GLN A 698 27.83 -41.65 -10.89
CA GLN A 698 27.40 -41.89 -12.27
C GLN A 698 27.14 -40.57 -13.01
N LEU A 699 26.58 -39.58 -12.32
CA LEU A 699 26.28 -38.27 -12.90
C LEU A 699 27.54 -37.46 -13.25
N CYS A 700 28.66 -37.65 -12.55
CA CYS A 700 29.95 -37.02 -12.86
C CYS A 700 30.39 -37.20 -14.33
N SER A 701 30.04 -38.34 -14.95
CA SER A 701 30.43 -38.67 -16.33
C SER A 701 29.28 -38.59 -17.34
N SER A 702 28.15 -37.98 -16.97
CA SER A 702 26.90 -38.07 -17.74
C SER A 702 26.62 -36.88 -18.68
N ASP A 703 27.51 -35.88 -18.73
CA ASP A 703 27.27 -34.63 -19.46
C ASP A 703 27.09 -34.82 -20.96
N ALA A 704 27.85 -35.73 -21.59
CA ALA A 704 27.70 -36.03 -23.01
C ALA A 704 26.29 -36.56 -23.35
N THR A 705 25.69 -37.30 -22.41
CA THR A 705 24.34 -37.82 -22.54
C THR A 705 23.30 -36.73 -22.32
N LEU A 706 23.48 -35.86 -21.31
CA LEU A 706 22.56 -34.76 -21.01
C LEU A 706 22.57 -33.67 -22.10
N GLY A 707 23.73 -33.39 -22.71
CA GLY A 707 23.88 -32.46 -23.82
C GLY A 707 24.23 -31.04 -23.39
N LYS A 708 23.69 -30.05 -24.13
CA LYS A 708 23.99 -28.62 -23.96
C LYS A 708 23.31 -28.00 -22.74
N PRO A 709 23.81 -26.89 -22.17
CA PRO A 709 23.09 -26.13 -21.15
C PRO A 709 21.69 -25.68 -21.59
N LEU A 710 20.79 -25.31 -20.68
CA LEU A 710 20.99 -25.16 -19.22
C LEU A 710 20.67 -26.43 -18.45
N HIS A 711 21.40 -26.64 -17.34
CA HIS A 711 21.32 -27.84 -16.51
C HIS A 711 20.85 -27.49 -15.08
N SER A 712 20.26 -28.46 -14.40
CA SER A 712 19.91 -28.44 -12.98
C SER A 712 20.14 -29.82 -12.38
N LEU A 713 20.40 -29.88 -11.07
CA LEU A 713 20.53 -31.14 -10.34
C LEU A 713 19.49 -31.19 -9.23
N VAL A 714 18.82 -32.32 -9.03
CA VAL A 714 17.94 -32.55 -7.90
C VAL A 714 18.54 -33.64 -7.02
N LEU A 715 18.81 -33.31 -5.76
CA LEU A 715 19.15 -34.30 -4.74
C LEU A 715 17.86 -34.85 -4.14
N LEU A 716 17.74 -36.18 -4.06
CA LEU A 716 16.53 -36.79 -3.50
C LEU A 716 16.47 -36.59 -1.99
N GLY A 717 15.28 -36.34 -1.44
CA GLY A 717 14.99 -36.43 -0.01
C GLY A 717 14.77 -37.87 0.43
N GLN A 718 14.65 -38.11 1.75
CA GLN A 718 14.34 -39.45 2.28
C GLN A 718 12.85 -39.81 2.15
N ARG A 719 11.95 -38.81 2.14
CA ARG A 719 10.52 -39.04 1.94
C ARG A 719 10.28 -39.11 0.45
N THR A 720 10.25 -40.33 -0.07
CA THR A 720 9.96 -40.61 -1.48
C THR A 720 8.70 -41.44 -1.57
N HIS A 721 7.94 -41.25 -2.65
CA HIS A 721 6.74 -42.03 -2.95
C HIS A 721 7.06 -43.08 -4.02
N ASP A 722 6.44 -44.28 -3.94
CA ASP A 722 6.69 -45.36 -4.91
C ASP A 722 6.44 -44.91 -6.37
N LEU A 723 5.43 -44.07 -6.59
CA LEU A 723 5.17 -43.43 -7.90
C LEU A 723 6.33 -42.55 -8.40
N GLU A 724 7.01 -41.83 -7.52
CA GLU A 724 8.18 -41.01 -7.92
C GLU A 724 9.30 -41.91 -8.43
N TYR A 725 9.52 -43.04 -7.74
CA TYR A 725 10.49 -44.05 -8.16
C TYR A 725 10.11 -44.71 -9.47
N GLU A 726 8.87 -45.17 -9.62
CA GLU A 726 8.41 -45.82 -10.86
C GLU A 726 8.60 -44.90 -12.07
N TYR A 727 8.30 -43.60 -11.92
CA TYR A 727 8.51 -42.62 -12.97
C TYR A 727 10.01 -42.36 -13.23
N LEU A 728 10.79 -42.12 -12.18
CA LEU A 728 12.21 -41.81 -12.31
C LEU A 728 13.04 -42.98 -12.85
N ARG A 729 12.63 -44.21 -12.57
CA ARG A 729 13.29 -45.43 -13.04
C ARG A 729 13.39 -45.50 -14.57
N ALA A 730 12.47 -44.86 -15.30
CA ALA A 730 12.53 -44.75 -16.75
C ALA A 730 13.76 -43.97 -17.26
N PHE A 731 14.35 -43.12 -16.42
CA PHE A 731 15.54 -42.32 -16.73
C PHE A 731 16.82 -42.86 -16.08
N ALA A 732 16.78 -44.06 -15.51
CA ALA A 732 17.89 -44.63 -14.76
C ALA A 732 19.12 -44.91 -15.64
N ILE A 733 20.30 -44.50 -15.16
CA ILE A 733 21.59 -44.80 -15.81
C ILE A 733 21.89 -46.31 -15.72
N ASP A 734 21.75 -46.87 -14.51
CA ASP A 734 21.82 -48.31 -14.25
C ASP A 734 20.59 -48.72 -13.40
N PRO A 735 19.54 -49.30 -14.03
CA PRO A 735 18.34 -49.71 -13.31
C PRO A 735 18.59 -50.74 -12.20
N LEU A 736 19.55 -51.66 -12.37
CA LEU A 736 19.77 -52.73 -11.40
C LEU A 736 20.47 -52.21 -10.15
N GLU A 737 21.48 -51.36 -10.33
CA GLU A 737 22.13 -50.68 -9.22
C GLU A 737 21.17 -49.72 -8.50
N LEU A 738 20.36 -49.01 -9.27
CA LEU A 738 19.34 -48.10 -8.74
C LEU A 738 18.32 -48.84 -7.86
N ASP A 739 17.77 -49.96 -8.31
CA ASP A 739 16.82 -50.78 -7.55
C ASP A 739 17.42 -51.27 -6.23
N ARG A 740 18.72 -51.57 -6.22
CA ARG A 740 19.45 -51.98 -5.01
C ARG A 740 19.60 -50.83 -4.01
N ILE A 741 19.97 -49.64 -4.48
CA ILE A 741 20.17 -48.47 -3.62
C ILE A 741 18.83 -47.97 -3.08
N TRP A 742 17.80 -47.94 -3.93
CA TRP A 742 16.44 -47.54 -3.53
C TRP A 742 15.93 -48.37 -2.36
N LYS A 743 16.02 -49.71 -2.46
CA LYS A 743 15.63 -50.65 -1.40
C LYS A 743 16.44 -50.52 -0.11
N LYS A 744 17.65 -49.96 -0.19
CA LYS A 744 18.56 -49.82 0.97
C LYS A 744 18.33 -48.52 1.71
N ASP A 745 18.12 -47.43 0.98
CA ASP A 745 18.21 -46.05 1.50
C ASP A 745 16.88 -45.27 1.45
N TYR A 746 15.84 -45.79 0.77
CA TYR A 746 14.57 -45.09 0.50
C TYR A 746 13.30 -45.91 0.76
N GLN A 747 13.44 -47.23 1.01
CA GLN A 747 12.40 -48.14 1.53
C GLN A 747 12.89 -48.72 2.85
#